data_AF-L0W9V9-F1
#
_entry.id   AF-L0W9V9-F1
#
_cell.length_a   1.000
_cell.length_b   1.000
_cell.length_c   1.000
_cell.angle_alpha   90.00
_cell.angle_beta   90.00
_cell.angle_gamma   90.00
#
_symmetry.space_group_name_H-M   'P 1'
#
loop_
_entity.id
_entity.type
_entity.pdbx_description
1 polymer ?
#
loop_
_entity_poly.entity_id
_entity_poly.type
_entity_poly.pdbx_seq_one_letter_code
_entity_poly.pdbx_strand_id
1 'polypeptide(L)'
;MLILATLMATSLATLPGCGGDGGSSSSTNTATPNAPDDGNDGGDDGGNNNGGGDDGSDDGGSDATGRTFLIEPGPDATEDMVNAMIQLRPGDVMQFACGYFDLKEGLLIQATEDVLIKGCGKDKTVLSFRDSINVTGLEAINVRGITVEDLTILDSPGDAFKLKGVKWGTLNGVRAMWSGGGGTITADNYGDRLQVECTKPPMNEGDPTPDYIPSSASGRYGIYPVESENILVDNSESVGASDAGIYVGQTNNAIIRNSRAIYNVMGFEIENVQGGEYNSNTAECNTGGFLIYDLENITQYGDTSVMLNNLARNNNTYNFAQSGLVSIVPRGSGFITLGYDNIEIYNNTFEDHSTGAILYISYELVDGKGNTADKKLDPYTEGLHIHNNVFKHSGYSLPPPDLEKTLDGNIENLLPTLIGLKNLPTLNDPTQILSSLQNLANLGKGAHILWDGLRDDLDADCPYPVDANGDPVPADENGKPQLTNEDPNPSCHYNAYKFDSNGNRKLPQWGSCFHDNDMSSDSAPYLNFHGTDGLELIIGLADQDLSLLSPDGLASIVTGTLNFPADTHLSDHDCQSRFGKVLEPLPHVTIPPFERSGDIDPAPSEEVVEKLCNTSVASGEINRDALEVNCPRLDQYNLFADPHDPRSMPNEGGMPFVLNSKLFSDYATKYRVAFIPPGTKAIYRDGQDGNNLNGALSFPLGTVIAKTFAFTDESNHSEQLVETRLLIKRLSKSGKPMWEGLPYVWEKDDNGEPIAVYQPGGAQVAVHWHYRDANSGKLLTGSTDGYSVPNANQCITCHGNDDRPAGSAPIGPKVRNLNRPYAPESSFMGTSGQGGFPRVNQLQAMIDRGLLSGAPTLEINDKGIATNVERLPHWNVPGDSGAAANSPEDIESRMRAYLEVNCQHCHNDKGAASNTGFYLDHFRPVNVSYGVCKKPTATGGGSCGRQHVIVPGSADKSIISCRLAAQGDPERMMPPIARSVTHDEASALLDQWINTVVDSSYSNGSACN
;
A
#
# COMPACT_ATOMS: atom_id res chain seq x y z
N MET A 1 -26.04 38.48 12.87
CA MET A 1 -27.50 38.65 13.12
C MET A 1 -28.11 37.25 13.18
N LEU A 2 -28.11 36.62 14.36
CA LEU A 2 -29.22 36.57 15.34
C LEU A 2 -30.37 35.63 14.96
N ILE A 3 -30.46 34.53 15.72
CA ILE A 3 -31.65 33.84 16.30
C ILE A 3 -32.40 32.83 15.39
N LEU A 4 -32.36 31.50 15.62
CA LEU A 4 -32.91 30.62 16.69
C LEU A 4 -34.42 30.28 16.59
N ALA A 5 -34.70 28.97 16.42
CA ALA A 5 -35.59 28.12 17.23
C ALA A 5 -37.03 27.74 16.79
N THR A 6 -37.28 26.40 16.86
CA THR A 6 -38.42 25.67 17.52
C THR A 6 -39.83 25.70 16.90
N LEU A 7 -40.75 24.73 17.06
CA LEU A 7 -40.82 23.28 17.38
C LEU A 7 -42.35 22.90 17.28
N MET A 8 -42.67 21.64 16.93
CA MET A 8 -43.86 20.79 17.27
C MET A 8 -45.33 21.30 17.29
N ALA A 9 -46.26 20.46 16.74
CA ALA A 9 -47.26 19.65 17.49
C ALA A 9 -48.65 19.43 16.80
N THR A 10 -48.97 18.15 16.53
CA THR A 10 -50.19 17.35 16.84
C THR A 10 -51.65 17.71 16.41
N SER A 11 -52.36 16.63 15.97
CA SER A 11 -53.74 16.15 16.28
C SER A 11 -54.65 15.93 15.04
N LEU A 12 -55.18 14.73 14.69
CA LEU A 12 -56.09 13.71 15.28
C LEU A 12 -57.61 13.91 14.97
N ALA A 13 -58.29 12.78 14.64
CA ALA A 13 -59.74 12.48 14.49
C ALA A 13 -60.25 12.33 13.02
N THR A 14 -61.11 11.38 12.58
CA THR A 14 -61.87 10.24 13.16
C THR A 14 -62.55 9.43 12.02
N LEU A 15 -62.82 8.13 12.27
CA LEU A 15 -63.61 7.06 11.59
C LEU A 15 -65.07 7.43 11.18
N PRO A 16 -65.90 6.59 10.45
CA PRO A 16 -66.06 5.09 10.50
C PRO A 16 -66.29 4.40 9.11
N GLY A 17 -66.45 3.08 8.90
CA GLY A 17 -66.59 1.86 9.71
C GLY A 17 -67.25 0.72 8.86
N CYS A 18 -67.20 -0.53 9.37
CA CYS A 18 -67.81 -1.80 8.90
C CYS A 18 -67.01 -2.60 7.84
N GLY A 19 -66.67 -3.89 7.98
CA GLY A 19 -66.93 -4.90 9.02
C GLY A 19 -67.01 -6.29 8.37
N GLY A 20 -66.40 -7.33 8.97
CA GLY A 20 -66.62 -8.74 8.58
C GLY A 20 -65.48 -9.72 8.93
N ASP A 21 -65.55 -10.30 10.13
CA ASP A 21 -64.77 -11.44 10.71
C ASP A 21 -64.81 -12.72 9.84
N GLY A 22 -64.01 -13.79 10.01
CA GLY A 22 -63.09 -14.34 11.02
C GLY A 22 -62.57 -15.68 10.43
N GLY A 23 -61.64 -16.46 10.97
CA GLY A 23 -60.94 -16.58 12.24
C GLY A 23 -60.03 -17.83 12.20
N SER A 24 -59.00 -17.84 13.06
CA SER A 24 -58.24 -18.96 13.69
C SER A 24 -57.79 -20.16 12.83
N SER A 25 -56.63 -20.81 12.97
CA SER A 25 -55.53 -20.81 13.96
C SER A 25 -54.56 -21.94 13.55
N SER A 26 -53.29 -21.85 13.97
CA SER A 26 -52.37 -22.97 14.34
C SER A 26 -52.02 -24.01 13.25
N SER A 27 -50.83 -24.58 13.09
CA SER A 27 -49.56 -24.59 13.84
C SER A 27 -48.63 -25.59 13.12
N THR A 28 -47.33 -25.28 13.06
CA THR A 28 -46.16 -26.16 13.25
C THR A 28 -45.96 -27.49 12.50
N ASN A 29 -44.66 -27.75 12.27
CA ASN A 29 -43.94 -29.03 12.08
C ASN A 29 -43.84 -29.52 10.62
N THR A 30 -42.72 -30.01 10.06
CA THR A 30 -41.26 -30.13 10.31
C THR A 30 -40.81 -31.23 9.33
N ALA A 31 -39.51 -31.23 8.99
CA ALA A 31 -38.71 -32.38 8.54
C ALA A 31 -38.67 -32.76 7.04
N THR A 32 -37.45 -32.59 6.49
CA THR A 32 -36.72 -33.36 5.46
C THR A 32 -36.60 -34.86 5.83
N PRO A 33 -35.85 -35.75 5.12
CA PRO A 33 -35.10 -35.70 3.83
C PRO A 33 -35.31 -36.94 2.91
N ASN A 34 -34.71 -36.95 1.70
CA ASN A 34 -33.84 -38.01 1.13
C ASN A 34 -33.84 -38.05 -0.42
N ALA A 35 -32.63 -38.13 -0.98
CA ALA A 35 -32.28 -38.59 -2.34
C ALA A 35 -32.26 -40.15 -2.40
N PRO A 36 -31.76 -40.88 -3.45
CA PRO A 36 -31.21 -40.51 -4.77
C PRO A 36 -31.66 -41.46 -5.93
N ASP A 37 -30.92 -41.40 -7.06
CA ASP A 37 -30.62 -42.44 -8.09
C ASP A 37 -31.09 -42.23 -9.56
N ASP A 38 -30.05 -42.04 -10.39
CA ASP A 38 -29.64 -42.80 -11.59
C ASP A 38 -30.54 -42.97 -12.82
N GLY A 39 -29.95 -42.71 -14.00
CA GLY A 39 -30.46 -43.21 -15.28
C GLY A 39 -29.78 -42.65 -16.53
N ASN A 40 -28.86 -43.45 -17.08
CA ASN A 40 -28.01 -43.28 -18.26
C ASN A 40 -28.75 -43.34 -19.64
N ASP A 41 -27.97 -43.12 -20.71
CA ASP A 41 -28.17 -43.36 -22.16
C ASP A 41 -28.51 -42.10 -22.98
N GLY A 42 -27.83 -41.70 -24.06
CA GLY A 42 -26.85 -42.34 -24.93
C GLY A 42 -27.18 -42.01 -26.41
N GLY A 43 -26.19 -41.56 -27.21
CA GLY A 43 -26.18 -41.78 -28.68
C GLY A 43 -26.38 -40.57 -29.63
N ASP A 44 -25.26 -40.02 -30.08
CA ASP A 44 -24.78 -39.80 -31.47
C ASP A 44 -25.58 -39.14 -32.61
N ASP A 45 -24.77 -38.38 -33.37
CA ASP A 45 -24.74 -38.09 -34.82
C ASP A 45 -25.65 -37.03 -35.47
N GLY A 46 -25.06 -35.85 -35.68
CA GLY A 46 -24.58 -35.41 -37.01
C GLY A 46 -25.58 -34.87 -38.03
N GLY A 47 -25.40 -33.61 -38.48
CA GLY A 47 -25.92 -33.16 -39.78
C GLY A 47 -26.14 -31.67 -39.95
N ASN A 48 -25.19 -31.02 -40.62
CA ASN A 48 -25.13 -29.62 -41.04
C ASN A 48 -26.19 -29.25 -42.12
N ASN A 49 -26.90 -28.12 -42.00
CA ASN A 49 -26.96 -26.98 -42.97
C ASN A 49 -28.23 -26.11 -42.87
N ASN A 50 -27.96 -24.81 -42.62
CA ASN A 50 -28.46 -23.60 -43.29
C ASN A 50 -29.97 -23.38 -43.56
N GLY A 51 -30.47 -22.24 -43.06
CA GLY A 51 -31.67 -21.56 -43.58
C GLY A 51 -32.17 -20.47 -42.64
N GLY A 52 -31.81 -19.21 -42.94
CA GLY A 52 -32.03 -18.04 -42.10
C GLY A 52 -33.48 -17.62 -41.85
N GLY A 53 -33.61 -16.71 -40.88
CA GLY A 53 -34.83 -16.03 -40.48
C GLY A 53 -34.48 -14.96 -39.46
N ASP A 54 -34.05 -13.83 -39.99
CA ASP A 54 -33.94 -12.53 -39.33
C ASP A 54 -35.29 -12.15 -38.71
N ASP A 55 -35.31 -11.90 -37.40
CA ASP A 55 -36.30 -11.05 -36.76
C ASP A 55 -35.60 -10.32 -35.62
N GLY A 56 -35.18 -9.09 -35.93
CA GLY A 56 -34.71 -8.12 -34.97
C GLY A 56 -35.79 -7.79 -33.95
N SER A 57 -35.49 -8.10 -32.70
CA SER A 57 -35.96 -7.35 -31.55
C SER A 57 -34.73 -6.93 -30.75
N ASP A 58 -34.40 -5.66 -30.94
CA ASP A 58 -33.50 -4.84 -30.14
C ASP A 58 -33.99 -4.88 -28.68
N ASP A 59 -33.40 -5.76 -27.86
CA ASP A 59 -33.57 -5.76 -26.41
C ASP A 59 -32.36 -5.09 -25.79
N GLY A 60 -32.45 -3.75 -25.71
CA GLY A 60 -31.57 -2.95 -24.88
C GLY A 60 -31.87 -3.23 -23.41
N GLY A 61 -31.13 -4.17 -22.82
CA GLY A 61 -31.19 -4.45 -21.40
C GLY A 61 -30.90 -5.90 -20.99
N SER A 62 -29.88 -6.54 -21.53
CA SER A 62 -29.38 -7.78 -20.90
C SER A 62 -28.35 -7.41 -19.83
N ASP A 63 -28.65 -7.70 -18.57
CA ASP A 63 -27.60 -8.03 -17.59
C ASP A 63 -26.68 -9.04 -18.28
N ALA A 64 -25.49 -8.59 -18.69
CA ALA A 64 -24.53 -9.47 -19.34
C ALA A 64 -24.20 -10.58 -18.34
N THR A 65 -24.60 -11.81 -18.65
CA THR A 65 -24.14 -13.00 -17.94
C THR A 65 -22.62 -13.02 -18.08
N GLY A 66 -21.91 -12.83 -16.98
CA GLY A 66 -20.46 -12.81 -16.98
C GLY A 66 -19.85 -14.12 -17.48
N ARG A 67 -18.67 -14.03 -18.09
CA ARG A 67 -17.92 -15.17 -18.62
C ARG A 67 -17.19 -15.89 -17.49
N THR A 68 -16.79 -17.14 -17.73
CA THR A 68 -15.91 -17.87 -16.84
C THR A 68 -14.62 -18.22 -17.56
N PHE A 69 -13.49 -17.78 -17.00
CA PHE A 69 -12.15 -18.16 -17.41
C PHE A 69 -11.67 -19.28 -16.49
N LEU A 70 -11.53 -20.50 -17.02
CA LEU A 70 -11.04 -21.65 -16.27
C LEU A 70 -9.53 -21.77 -16.42
N ILE A 71 -8.81 -21.79 -15.30
CA ILE A 71 -7.35 -21.98 -15.24
C ILE A 71 -7.06 -23.35 -14.65
N GLU A 72 -6.40 -24.19 -15.44
CA GLU A 72 -6.00 -25.55 -15.07
C GLU A 72 -4.55 -25.56 -14.55
N PRO A 73 -4.20 -26.44 -13.59
CA PRO A 73 -2.82 -26.58 -13.14
C PRO A 73 -1.97 -27.17 -14.27
N GLY A 74 -0.82 -26.56 -14.55
CA GLY A 74 0.06 -27.00 -15.63
C GLY A 74 1.12 -25.96 -15.99
N PRO A 75 1.98 -26.27 -16.97
CA PRO A 75 3.04 -25.35 -17.42
C PRO A 75 2.48 -24.04 -17.98
N ASP A 76 1.28 -24.06 -18.54
CA ASP A 76 0.65 -22.90 -19.20
C ASP A 76 -0.20 -22.05 -18.23
N ALA A 77 -0.33 -22.48 -16.97
CA ALA A 77 -1.23 -21.85 -16.00
C ALA A 77 -0.93 -20.37 -15.73
N THR A 78 0.35 -19.97 -15.77
CA THR A 78 0.73 -18.56 -15.63
C THR A 78 0.24 -17.74 -16.83
N GLU A 79 0.42 -18.26 -18.05
CA GLU A 79 -0.01 -17.59 -19.27
C GLU A 79 -1.54 -17.48 -19.33
N ASP A 80 -2.26 -18.56 -19.04
CA ASP A 80 -3.72 -18.59 -19.01
C ASP A 80 -4.29 -17.61 -17.98
N MET A 81 -3.70 -17.57 -16.78
CA MET A 81 -4.08 -16.63 -15.73
C MET A 81 -3.85 -15.18 -16.14
N VAL A 82 -2.68 -14.85 -16.69
CA VAL A 82 -2.34 -13.50 -17.16
C VAL A 82 -3.30 -13.06 -18.27
N ASN A 83 -3.59 -13.96 -19.22
CA ASN A 83 -4.54 -13.69 -20.29
C ASN A 83 -5.96 -13.46 -19.76
N ALA A 84 -6.40 -14.24 -18.77
CA ALA A 84 -7.70 -14.07 -18.14
C ALA A 84 -7.80 -12.74 -17.37
N MET A 85 -6.79 -12.39 -16.56
CA MET A 85 -6.87 -11.20 -15.68
C MET A 85 -6.93 -9.88 -16.46
N ILE A 86 -6.29 -9.82 -17.64
CA ILE A 86 -6.34 -8.65 -18.52
C ILE A 86 -7.72 -8.52 -19.20
N GLN A 87 -8.40 -9.64 -19.38
CA GLN A 87 -9.70 -9.70 -20.05
C GLN A 87 -10.89 -9.54 -19.12
N LEU A 88 -10.71 -9.57 -17.80
CA LEU A 88 -11.79 -9.47 -16.83
C LEU A 88 -12.66 -8.21 -17.05
N ARG A 89 -13.97 -8.40 -17.03
CA ARG A 89 -15.01 -7.38 -17.14
C ARG A 89 -16.09 -7.61 -16.07
N PRO A 90 -17.00 -6.65 -15.84
CA PRO A 90 -18.05 -6.82 -14.83
C PRO A 90 -18.90 -8.06 -15.03
N GLY A 91 -19.09 -8.80 -13.94
CA GLY A 91 -19.76 -10.10 -13.87
C GLY A 91 -18.86 -11.31 -14.15
N ASP A 92 -17.66 -11.13 -14.71
CA ASP A 92 -16.79 -12.24 -15.06
C ASP A 92 -16.25 -12.98 -13.83
N VAL A 93 -15.97 -14.27 -14.04
CA VAL A 93 -15.41 -15.18 -13.06
C VAL A 93 -14.05 -15.69 -13.56
N MET A 94 -13.00 -15.52 -12.78
CA MET A 94 -11.75 -16.25 -12.93
C MET A 94 -11.76 -17.44 -11.99
N GLN A 95 -11.83 -18.64 -12.53
CA GLN A 95 -11.93 -19.87 -11.77
C GLN A 95 -10.65 -20.70 -11.91
N PHE A 96 -10.00 -20.97 -10.79
CA PHE A 96 -8.93 -21.96 -10.70
C PHE A 96 -9.50 -23.33 -10.42
N ALA A 97 -9.05 -24.34 -11.17
CA ALA A 97 -9.35 -25.74 -10.87
C ALA A 97 -8.72 -26.17 -9.53
N CYS A 98 -9.10 -27.35 -9.05
CA CYS A 98 -8.51 -27.90 -7.84
C CYS A 98 -7.11 -28.43 -8.18
N GLY A 99 -6.10 -28.06 -7.40
CA GLY A 99 -4.72 -28.48 -7.63
C GLY A 99 -3.71 -27.51 -7.06
N TYR A 100 -2.44 -27.80 -7.34
CA TYR A 100 -1.30 -26.96 -7.01
C TYR A 100 -0.77 -26.29 -8.28
N PHE A 101 -0.56 -24.98 -8.22
CA PHE A 101 -0.13 -24.14 -9.33
C PHE A 101 1.22 -23.51 -8.98
N ASP A 102 2.21 -23.63 -9.87
CA ASP A 102 3.46 -22.86 -9.79
C ASP A 102 3.33 -21.65 -10.72
N LEU A 103 3.07 -20.47 -10.15
CA LEU A 103 2.87 -19.23 -10.90
C LEU A 103 4.13 -18.35 -10.87
N LYS A 104 4.48 -17.79 -12.02
CA LYS A 104 5.66 -16.91 -12.18
C LYS A 104 5.34 -15.42 -12.20
N GLU A 105 4.05 -15.09 -12.25
CA GLU A 105 3.52 -13.72 -12.16
C GLU A 105 2.42 -13.65 -11.10
N GLY A 106 2.25 -12.48 -10.50
CA GLY A 106 1.14 -12.20 -9.57
C GLY A 106 -0.18 -11.91 -10.29
N LEU A 107 -1.31 -12.12 -9.62
CA LEU A 107 -2.63 -11.69 -10.10
C LEU A 107 -2.78 -10.18 -9.87
N LEU A 108 -2.74 -9.42 -10.96
CA LEU A 108 -2.89 -7.97 -10.93
C LEU A 108 -4.25 -7.58 -11.50
N ILE A 109 -5.18 -7.16 -10.64
CA ILE A 109 -6.54 -6.76 -11.03
C ILE A 109 -6.67 -5.25 -10.89
N GLN A 110 -6.97 -4.54 -11.98
CA GLN A 110 -7.00 -3.08 -11.95
C GLN A 110 -8.15 -2.51 -12.77
N ALA A 111 -8.67 -1.36 -12.31
CA ALA A 111 -9.63 -0.53 -13.05
C ALA A 111 -10.85 -1.28 -13.62
N THR A 112 -11.35 -2.27 -12.88
CA THR A 112 -12.55 -3.04 -13.20
C THR A 112 -13.55 -3.01 -12.04
N GLU A 113 -14.73 -3.60 -12.24
CA GLU A 113 -15.70 -3.78 -11.18
C GLU A 113 -16.42 -5.12 -11.28
N ASP A 114 -17.02 -5.56 -10.17
CA ASP A 114 -17.86 -6.76 -10.06
C ASP A 114 -17.22 -8.04 -10.61
N VAL A 115 -16.05 -8.41 -10.09
CA VAL A 115 -15.33 -9.62 -10.52
C VAL A 115 -15.23 -10.65 -9.39
N LEU A 116 -15.33 -11.93 -9.76
CA LEU A 116 -15.17 -13.07 -8.85
C LEU A 116 -13.90 -13.86 -9.22
N ILE A 117 -13.02 -14.07 -8.25
CA ILE A 117 -11.88 -14.98 -8.35
C ILE A 117 -12.14 -16.14 -7.39
N LYS A 118 -12.16 -17.38 -7.88
CA LYS A 118 -12.56 -18.53 -7.06
C LYS A 118 -11.73 -19.78 -7.29
N GLY A 119 -11.56 -20.56 -6.23
CA GLY A 119 -11.02 -21.93 -6.27
C GLY A 119 -12.04 -22.99 -5.86
N CYS A 120 -11.54 -24.16 -5.45
CA CYS A 120 -12.34 -25.30 -4.96
C CYS A 120 -12.43 -25.40 -3.42
N GLY A 121 -11.73 -24.52 -2.73
CA GLY A 121 -11.53 -24.47 -1.28
C GLY A 121 -10.04 -24.21 -0.97
N LYS A 122 -9.74 -23.48 0.12
CA LYS A 122 -8.34 -23.17 0.51
C LYS A 122 -7.43 -24.39 0.62
N ASP A 123 -7.96 -25.56 1.00
CA ASP A 123 -7.15 -26.80 1.08
C ASP A 123 -6.99 -27.53 -0.27
N LYS A 124 -7.66 -27.07 -1.33
CA LYS A 124 -7.76 -27.78 -2.62
C LYS A 124 -7.18 -27.00 -3.79
N THR A 125 -7.22 -25.67 -3.76
CA THR A 125 -6.63 -24.80 -4.79
C THR A 125 -5.49 -24.01 -4.15
N VAL A 126 -4.25 -24.30 -4.56
CA VAL A 126 -3.04 -23.71 -3.99
C VAL A 126 -2.24 -23.03 -5.08
N LEU A 127 -2.11 -21.71 -4.98
CA LEU A 127 -1.38 -20.86 -5.91
C LEU A 127 -0.03 -20.51 -5.31
N SER A 128 1.04 -21.15 -5.76
CA SER A 128 2.41 -20.88 -5.30
C SER A 128 3.07 -19.79 -6.13
N PHE A 129 3.60 -18.76 -5.47
CA PHE A 129 4.30 -17.62 -6.08
C PHE A 129 5.79 -17.60 -5.71
N ARG A 130 6.35 -18.72 -5.25
CA ARG A 130 7.74 -18.81 -4.77
C ARG A 130 8.76 -18.27 -5.78
N ASP A 131 8.50 -18.47 -7.06
CA ASP A 131 9.37 -18.03 -8.15
C ASP A 131 8.77 -16.84 -8.94
N SER A 132 7.83 -16.12 -8.33
CA SER A 132 7.18 -14.96 -8.95
C SER A 132 8.15 -13.79 -9.08
N ILE A 133 8.07 -13.10 -10.22
CA ILE A 133 8.78 -11.83 -10.42
C ILE A 133 8.06 -10.65 -9.76
N ASN A 134 6.82 -10.83 -9.31
CA ASN A 134 6.06 -9.85 -8.56
C ASN A 134 6.19 -10.09 -7.06
N VAL A 135 6.16 -9.02 -6.28
CA VAL A 135 6.21 -9.09 -4.82
C VAL A 135 4.93 -9.69 -4.25
N THR A 136 3.79 -9.35 -4.83
CA THR A 136 2.48 -9.73 -4.31
C THR A 136 1.90 -10.95 -5.05
N GLY A 137 1.24 -11.84 -4.32
CA GLY A 137 0.48 -12.95 -4.91
C GLY A 137 -0.74 -12.47 -5.70
N LEU A 138 -1.68 -11.80 -5.03
CA LEU A 138 -2.83 -11.12 -5.63
C LEU A 138 -2.85 -9.66 -5.20
N GLU A 139 -2.85 -8.75 -6.16
CA GLU A 139 -2.94 -7.30 -5.96
C GLU A 139 -4.11 -6.73 -6.76
N ALA A 140 -5.10 -6.19 -6.05
CA ALA A 140 -6.20 -5.43 -6.64
C ALA A 140 -5.99 -3.94 -6.35
N ILE A 141 -5.95 -3.11 -7.40
CA ILE A 141 -5.76 -1.66 -7.29
C ILE A 141 -6.92 -0.93 -7.94
N ASN A 142 -7.58 -0.06 -7.17
CA ASN A 142 -8.66 0.81 -7.64
C ASN A 142 -9.83 0.03 -8.29
N VAL A 143 -10.20 -1.09 -7.66
CA VAL A 143 -11.29 -1.99 -8.10
C VAL A 143 -12.54 -1.74 -7.27
N ARG A 144 -13.73 -1.83 -7.90
CA ARG A 144 -15.01 -1.75 -7.18
C ARG A 144 -15.75 -3.08 -7.23
N GLY A 145 -16.08 -3.70 -6.11
CA GLY A 145 -16.72 -5.01 -6.13
C GLY A 145 -15.76 -6.08 -6.61
N ILE A 146 -15.03 -6.68 -5.67
CA ILE A 146 -14.21 -7.86 -5.92
C ILE A 146 -14.46 -8.88 -4.84
N THR A 147 -14.70 -10.12 -5.25
CA THR A 147 -14.76 -11.27 -4.33
C THR A 147 -13.65 -12.24 -4.69
N VAL A 148 -12.86 -12.64 -3.70
CA VAL A 148 -11.92 -13.74 -3.82
C VAL A 148 -12.33 -14.82 -2.83
N GLU A 149 -12.50 -16.05 -3.31
CA GLU A 149 -12.94 -17.15 -2.47
C GLU A 149 -12.20 -18.47 -2.71
N ASP A 150 -12.13 -19.27 -1.64
CA ASP A 150 -11.86 -20.70 -1.74
C ASP A 150 -10.51 -21.08 -2.38
N LEU A 151 -9.44 -20.34 -2.06
CA LEU A 151 -8.08 -20.62 -2.55
C LEU A 151 -6.99 -20.25 -1.54
N THR A 152 -5.80 -20.84 -1.70
CA THR A 152 -4.57 -20.48 -0.97
C THR A 152 -3.62 -19.71 -1.87
N ILE A 153 -3.05 -18.62 -1.36
CA ILE A 153 -1.82 -18.00 -1.88
C ILE A 153 -0.66 -18.47 -1.00
N LEU A 154 0.34 -19.09 -1.64
CA LEU A 154 1.47 -19.73 -1.00
C LEU A 154 2.79 -19.08 -1.45
N ASP A 155 3.68 -18.80 -0.51
CA ASP A 155 5.06 -18.37 -0.76
C ASP A 155 5.18 -17.14 -1.69
N SER A 156 4.33 -16.13 -1.53
CA SER A 156 4.55 -14.83 -2.18
C SER A 156 5.82 -14.16 -1.63
N PRO A 157 6.65 -13.51 -2.47
CA PRO A 157 7.87 -12.85 -1.99
C PRO A 157 7.60 -11.76 -0.94
N GLY A 158 6.50 -11.03 -1.07
CA GLY A 158 5.95 -10.09 -0.08
C GLY A 158 4.51 -10.44 0.23
N ASP A 159 3.57 -9.53 -0.02
CA ASP A 159 2.18 -9.69 0.43
C ASP A 159 1.43 -10.81 -0.31
N ALA A 160 0.55 -11.54 0.37
CA ALA A 160 -0.24 -12.59 -0.29
C ALA A 160 -1.48 -11.99 -0.97
N PHE A 161 -2.38 -11.34 -0.24
CA PHE A 161 -3.55 -10.63 -0.77
C PHE A 161 -3.46 -9.15 -0.45
N LYS A 162 -3.33 -8.29 -1.46
CA LYS A 162 -3.32 -6.84 -1.31
C LYS A 162 -4.50 -6.21 -2.03
N LEU A 163 -5.32 -5.48 -1.28
CA LEU A 163 -6.45 -4.71 -1.83
C LEU A 163 -6.18 -3.23 -1.56
N LYS A 164 -5.76 -2.47 -2.58
CA LYS A 164 -5.46 -1.03 -2.45
C LYS A 164 -6.47 -0.19 -3.21
N GLY A 165 -7.08 0.81 -2.57
CA GLY A 165 -8.10 1.62 -3.23
C GLY A 165 -9.36 0.83 -3.60
N VAL A 166 -9.58 -0.34 -2.99
CA VAL A 166 -10.71 -1.21 -3.31
C VAL A 166 -11.94 -0.71 -2.59
N LYS A 167 -13.06 -0.63 -3.32
CA LYS A 167 -14.37 -0.37 -2.73
C LYS A 167 -15.23 -1.62 -2.84
N TRP A 168 -15.80 -2.10 -1.74
CA TRP A 168 -16.51 -3.40 -1.68
C TRP A 168 -15.59 -4.57 -2.05
N GLY A 169 -14.65 -4.88 -1.15
CA GLY A 169 -13.78 -6.06 -1.26
C GLY A 169 -14.24 -7.17 -0.32
N THR A 170 -14.34 -8.40 -0.82
CA THR A 170 -14.61 -9.58 -0.01
C THR A 170 -13.54 -10.64 -0.21
N LEU A 171 -12.93 -11.09 0.89
CA LEU A 171 -12.05 -12.26 0.95
C LEU A 171 -12.75 -13.31 1.81
N ASN A 172 -13.18 -14.41 1.19
CA ASN A 172 -14.00 -15.43 1.86
C ASN A 172 -13.37 -16.83 1.73
N GLY A 173 -13.02 -17.44 2.86
CA GLY A 173 -12.47 -18.80 2.81
C GLY A 173 -11.09 -18.90 2.15
N VAL A 174 -10.32 -17.81 2.14
CA VAL A 174 -8.98 -17.78 1.55
C VAL A 174 -7.90 -18.10 2.59
N ARG A 175 -6.71 -18.51 2.14
CA ARG A 175 -5.53 -18.68 3.01
C ARG A 175 -4.31 -17.98 2.44
N ALA A 176 -3.61 -17.22 3.27
CA ALA A 176 -2.24 -16.78 3.02
C ALA A 176 -1.28 -17.67 3.82
N MET A 177 -0.25 -18.20 3.18
CA MET A 177 0.70 -19.09 3.85
C MET A 177 2.10 -18.99 3.28
N TRP A 178 3.10 -19.15 4.15
CA TRP A 178 4.49 -19.40 3.76
C TRP A 178 4.92 -20.79 4.22
N SER A 179 5.91 -21.34 3.53
CA SER A 179 6.52 -22.64 3.83
C SER A 179 7.29 -22.66 5.16
N GLY A 180 7.73 -21.47 5.62
CA GLY A 180 8.54 -21.31 6.83
C GLY A 180 9.94 -21.93 6.73
N GLY A 181 10.61 -22.07 7.88
CA GLY A 181 11.94 -22.69 7.98
C GLY A 181 11.94 -24.23 7.93
N GLY A 182 10.77 -24.87 7.91
CA GLY A 182 10.59 -26.33 7.97
C GLY A 182 10.74 -27.07 6.64
N GLY A 183 11.14 -26.37 5.58
CA GLY A 183 11.25 -26.88 4.22
C GLY A 183 10.11 -26.41 3.32
N THR A 184 10.19 -26.69 2.02
CA THR A 184 9.29 -26.11 1.02
C THR A 184 7.99 -26.90 0.82
N ILE A 185 6.85 -26.20 0.73
CA ILE A 185 5.57 -26.76 0.33
C ILE A 185 5.56 -26.91 -1.21
N THR A 186 5.11 -28.06 -1.67
CA THR A 186 5.19 -28.49 -3.08
C THR A 186 3.91 -29.24 -3.46
N ALA A 187 3.74 -29.47 -4.76
CA ALA A 187 2.63 -30.28 -5.28
C ALA A 187 2.53 -31.68 -4.63
N ASP A 188 3.64 -32.27 -4.18
CA ASP A 188 3.65 -33.61 -3.59
C ASP A 188 3.28 -33.66 -2.10
N ASN A 189 3.35 -32.54 -1.38
CA ASN A 189 3.22 -32.52 0.08
C ASN A 189 2.23 -31.49 0.64
N TYR A 190 1.62 -30.65 -0.19
CA TYR A 190 0.72 -29.59 0.29
C TYR A 190 -0.48 -30.13 1.07
N GLY A 191 -1.01 -31.30 0.70
CA GLY A 191 -2.16 -31.91 1.40
C GLY A 191 -1.91 -32.12 2.90
N ASP A 192 -0.69 -32.47 3.28
CA ASP A 192 -0.31 -32.67 4.68
C ASP A 192 0.18 -31.35 5.32
N ARG A 193 0.94 -30.54 4.56
CA ARG A 193 1.66 -29.39 5.11
C ARG A 193 0.85 -28.11 5.25
N LEU A 194 -0.32 -28.03 4.62
CA LEU A 194 -1.22 -26.88 4.79
C LEU A 194 -1.93 -26.86 6.16
N GLN A 195 -1.97 -28.00 6.85
CA GLN A 195 -2.64 -28.11 8.15
C GLN A 195 -1.63 -27.77 9.25
N VAL A 196 -1.82 -26.62 9.88
CA VAL A 196 -0.95 -26.13 10.97
C VAL A 196 -1.73 -26.06 12.27
N GLU A 197 -1.20 -26.74 13.28
CA GLU A 197 -1.74 -26.78 14.64
C GLU A 197 -1.02 -25.77 15.54
N CYS A 198 -1.62 -25.41 16.69
CA CYS A 198 -0.97 -24.58 17.71
C CYS A 198 -0.76 -25.39 18.98
N THR A 199 0.25 -26.28 18.99
CA THR A 199 0.55 -27.13 20.15
C THR A 199 1.64 -26.54 21.05
N LYS A 200 2.76 -26.12 20.45
CA LYS A 200 3.90 -25.55 21.18
C LYS A 200 4.65 -24.52 20.34
N PRO A 201 4.37 -23.22 20.51
CA PRO A 201 5.09 -22.18 19.79
C PRO A 201 6.55 -22.09 20.25
N PRO A 202 7.50 -21.81 19.34
CA PRO A 202 8.89 -21.57 19.71
C PRO A 202 9.01 -20.22 20.41
N MET A 203 9.42 -20.21 21.68
CA MET A 203 9.54 -18.98 22.46
C MET A 203 10.83 -18.22 22.15
N ASN A 204 11.85 -18.90 21.62
CA ASN A 204 13.10 -18.33 21.16
C ASN A 204 13.44 -18.89 19.78
N GLU A 205 14.25 -18.16 19.02
CA GLU A 205 14.73 -18.64 17.72
C GLU A 205 15.53 -19.95 17.88
N GLY A 206 15.20 -20.94 17.05
CA GLY A 206 15.79 -22.28 17.10
C GLY A 206 15.17 -23.24 18.12
N ASP A 207 14.19 -22.81 18.93
CA ASP A 207 13.44 -23.72 19.77
C ASP A 207 12.71 -24.78 18.91
N PRO A 208 12.72 -26.06 19.33
CA PRO A 208 12.03 -27.10 18.59
C PRO A 208 10.51 -26.88 18.66
N THR A 209 9.89 -26.78 17.49
CA THR A 209 8.45 -26.60 17.29
C THR A 209 7.95 -27.71 16.36
N PRO A 210 6.93 -28.49 16.76
CA PRO A 210 6.44 -29.62 15.96
C PRO A 210 5.51 -29.19 14.82
N ASP A 211 4.92 -28.00 14.88
CA ASP A 211 3.81 -27.61 14.01
C ASP A 211 4.26 -26.73 12.83
N TYR A 212 5.04 -25.68 13.11
CA TYR A 212 5.53 -24.74 12.09
C TYR A 212 6.79 -24.01 12.59
N ILE A 213 7.73 -23.74 11.68
CA ILE A 213 8.96 -22.98 11.96
C ILE A 213 8.82 -21.59 11.32
N PRO A 214 8.59 -20.52 12.09
CA PRO A 214 8.57 -19.15 11.59
C PRO A 214 9.88 -18.76 10.91
N SER A 215 9.79 -17.82 9.97
CA SER A 215 10.95 -17.34 9.21
C SER A 215 10.80 -15.86 8.92
N SER A 216 11.86 -15.09 9.19
CA SER A 216 11.92 -13.68 8.80
C SER A 216 11.99 -13.49 7.27
N ALA A 217 12.29 -14.55 6.52
CA ALA A 217 12.26 -14.55 5.05
C ALA A 217 10.85 -14.78 4.46
N SER A 218 9.84 -15.04 5.29
CA SER A 218 8.45 -15.05 4.84
C SER A 218 8.01 -13.66 4.39
N GLY A 219 7.04 -13.62 3.48
CA GLY A 219 6.38 -12.40 3.07
C GLY A 219 5.72 -11.67 4.23
N ARG A 220 5.53 -10.36 4.04
CA ARG A 220 5.18 -9.41 5.10
C ARG A 220 3.74 -9.60 5.57
N TYR A 221 2.77 -9.33 4.71
CA TYR A 221 1.36 -9.37 5.05
C TYR A 221 0.62 -10.52 4.38
N GLY A 222 -0.18 -11.26 5.15
CA GLY A 222 -1.05 -12.29 4.58
C GLY A 222 -2.23 -11.68 3.82
N ILE A 223 -3.15 -11.07 4.56
CA ILE A 223 -4.29 -10.33 4.00
C ILE A 223 -4.09 -8.85 4.31
N TYR A 224 -4.08 -8.00 3.29
CA TYR A 224 -3.66 -6.59 3.37
C TYR A 224 -4.56 -5.64 2.55
N PRO A 225 -5.80 -5.36 2.99
CA PRO A 225 -6.58 -4.23 2.49
C PRO A 225 -6.04 -2.92 3.07
N VAL A 226 -5.78 -1.95 2.19
CA VAL A 226 -5.24 -0.63 2.54
C VAL A 226 -5.85 0.48 1.68
N GLU A 227 -6.04 1.68 2.22
CA GLU A 227 -6.66 2.80 1.49
C GLU A 227 -7.99 2.40 0.84
N SER A 228 -8.77 1.57 1.52
CA SER A 228 -9.94 0.89 0.95
C SER A 228 -11.23 1.26 1.68
N GLU A 229 -12.36 0.78 1.16
CA GLU A 229 -13.68 1.08 1.70
C GLU A 229 -14.58 -0.16 1.63
N ASN A 230 -15.31 -0.43 2.71
CA ASN A 230 -16.31 -1.51 2.77
C ASN A 230 -15.68 -2.89 2.53
N ILE A 231 -14.81 -3.31 3.45
CA ILE A 231 -14.01 -4.53 3.33
C ILE A 231 -14.53 -5.62 4.26
N LEU A 232 -14.75 -6.82 3.71
CA LEU A 232 -15.09 -8.03 4.46
C LEU A 232 -14.00 -9.09 4.29
N VAL A 233 -13.43 -9.52 5.42
CA VAL A 233 -12.59 -10.73 5.51
C VAL A 233 -13.34 -11.75 6.35
N ASP A 234 -13.74 -12.87 5.73
CA ASP A 234 -14.55 -13.91 6.37
C ASP A 234 -13.93 -15.30 6.17
N ASN A 235 -14.04 -16.16 7.20
CA ASN A 235 -13.60 -17.56 7.16
C ASN A 235 -12.15 -17.77 6.65
N SER A 236 -11.30 -16.76 6.80
CA SER A 236 -9.98 -16.69 6.17
C SER A 236 -8.87 -17.08 7.14
N GLU A 237 -7.71 -17.43 6.60
CA GLU A 237 -6.58 -17.90 7.41
C GLU A 237 -5.26 -17.27 6.99
N SER A 238 -4.39 -16.95 7.95
CA SER A 238 -3.02 -16.50 7.68
C SER A 238 -2.00 -17.27 8.52
N VAL A 239 -0.96 -17.78 7.87
CA VAL A 239 0.06 -18.64 8.47
C VAL A 239 1.46 -18.17 8.13
N GLY A 240 2.22 -17.74 9.16
CA GLY A 240 3.67 -17.56 9.03
C GLY A 240 4.15 -16.24 8.41
N ALA A 241 3.31 -15.21 8.38
CA ALA A 241 3.66 -13.87 7.91
C ALA A 241 4.73 -13.23 8.81
N SER A 242 5.71 -12.56 8.22
CA SER A 242 6.82 -11.89 8.95
C SER A 242 6.44 -10.56 9.59
N ASP A 243 5.21 -10.11 9.37
CA ASP A 243 4.61 -8.92 9.98
C ASP A 243 3.19 -9.33 10.44
N ALA A 244 2.13 -8.73 9.89
CA ALA A 244 0.76 -9.09 10.20
C ALA A 244 0.19 -10.24 9.35
N GLY A 245 -0.51 -11.15 10.00
CA GLY A 245 -1.24 -12.23 9.34
C GLY A 245 -2.45 -11.70 8.56
N ILE A 246 -3.40 -11.08 9.25
CA ILE A 246 -4.60 -10.44 8.66
C ILE A 246 -4.64 -8.99 9.11
N TYR A 247 -4.32 -8.10 8.20
CA TYR A 247 -4.22 -6.66 8.41
C TYR A 247 -5.31 -5.95 7.65
N VAL A 248 -5.88 -4.89 8.22
CA VAL A 248 -6.59 -3.84 7.48
C VAL A 248 -6.05 -2.48 7.94
N GLY A 249 -5.71 -1.61 6.99
CA GLY A 249 -5.14 -0.31 7.31
C GLY A 249 -5.71 0.82 6.48
N GLN A 250 -5.74 2.04 7.01
CA GLN A 250 -6.16 3.22 6.26
C GLN A 250 -7.48 2.96 5.51
N THR A 251 -8.46 2.32 6.16
CA THR A 251 -9.67 1.81 5.51
C THR A 251 -10.90 2.28 6.26
N ASN A 252 -11.97 2.54 5.52
CA ASN A 252 -13.26 2.92 6.08
C ASN A 252 -14.21 1.72 6.02
N ASN A 253 -14.81 1.37 7.15
CA ASN A 253 -15.69 0.20 7.32
C ASN A 253 -15.00 -1.12 6.95
N ALA A 254 -14.43 -1.79 7.95
CA ALA A 254 -13.82 -3.10 7.78
C ALA A 254 -14.33 -4.10 8.81
N ILE A 255 -14.70 -5.30 8.35
CA ILE A 255 -15.10 -6.42 9.19
C ILE A 255 -14.17 -7.59 8.93
N ILE A 256 -13.49 -8.05 9.98
CA ILE A 256 -12.72 -9.30 9.97
C ILE A 256 -13.44 -10.27 10.90
N ARG A 257 -13.92 -11.39 10.36
CA ARG A 257 -14.70 -12.35 11.14
C ARG A 257 -14.43 -13.81 10.80
N ASN A 258 -14.74 -14.68 11.76
CA ASN A 258 -14.62 -16.14 11.63
C ASN A 258 -13.25 -16.61 11.11
N SER A 259 -12.20 -15.80 11.29
CA SER A 259 -10.91 -15.99 10.66
C SER A 259 -9.85 -16.43 11.68
N ARG A 260 -8.76 -17.02 11.19
CA ARG A 260 -7.69 -17.59 12.02
C ARG A 260 -6.33 -17.03 11.61
N ALA A 261 -5.53 -16.60 12.59
CA ALA A 261 -4.14 -16.20 12.34
C ALA A 261 -3.22 -16.99 13.26
N ILE A 262 -2.22 -17.65 12.66
CA ILE A 262 -1.31 -18.55 13.37
C ILE A 262 0.15 -18.43 12.94
N TYR A 263 1.08 -18.41 13.90
CA TYR A 263 2.53 -18.28 13.66
C TYR A 263 2.98 -17.03 12.89
N ASN A 264 2.21 -15.95 12.93
CA ASN A 264 2.59 -14.64 12.42
C ASN A 264 3.31 -13.82 13.50
N VAL A 265 3.93 -12.69 13.14
CA VAL A 265 4.37 -11.73 14.18
C VAL A 265 3.14 -11.16 14.87
N MET A 266 2.29 -10.44 14.14
CA MET A 266 0.96 -10.09 14.62
C MET A 266 -0.10 -10.95 13.95
N GLY A 267 -1.01 -11.52 14.72
CA GLY A 267 -2.12 -12.29 14.15
C GLY A 267 -3.05 -11.41 13.32
N PHE A 268 -3.59 -10.37 13.96
CA PHE A 268 -4.53 -9.44 13.36
C PHE A 268 -4.14 -7.99 13.63
N GLU A 269 -4.30 -7.12 12.62
CA GLU A 269 -4.02 -5.68 12.72
C GLU A 269 -5.13 -4.81 12.12
N ILE A 270 -5.47 -3.76 12.86
CA ILE A 270 -6.30 -2.63 12.44
C ILE A 270 -5.43 -1.39 12.63
N GLU A 271 -5.03 -0.76 11.53
CA GLU A 271 -4.13 0.40 11.51
C GLU A 271 -4.86 1.61 10.92
N ASN A 272 -5.03 2.71 11.66
CA ASN A 272 -5.62 3.94 11.10
C ASN A 272 -6.95 3.71 10.35
N VAL A 273 -7.84 2.90 10.91
CA VAL A 273 -9.14 2.54 10.31
C VAL A 273 -10.24 3.41 10.88
N GLN A 274 -11.22 3.77 10.07
CA GLN A 274 -12.44 4.43 10.55
C GLN A 274 -13.58 3.41 10.47
N GLY A 275 -13.97 2.86 11.63
CA GLY A 275 -14.96 1.79 11.73
C GLY A 275 -14.37 0.41 11.45
N GLY A 276 -13.62 -0.14 12.40
CA GLY A 276 -13.08 -1.50 12.35
C GLY A 276 -13.82 -2.48 13.26
N GLU A 277 -13.99 -3.73 12.83
CA GLU A 277 -14.58 -4.80 13.65
C GLU A 277 -13.78 -6.11 13.59
N TYR A 278 -13.40 -6.63 14.76
CA TYR A 278 -12.96 -8.02 14.94
C TYR A 278 -14.08 -8.85 15.57
N ASN A 279 -14.56 -9.87 14.86
CA ASN A 279 -15.67 -10.69 15.34
C ASN A 279 -15.42 -12.20 15.20
N SER A 280 -15.42 -12.92 16.32
CA SER A 280 -15.33 -14.40 16.31
C SER A 280 -14.07 -14.96 15.62
N ASN A 281 -12.94 -14.25 15.74
CA ASN A 281 -11.66 -14.68 15.20
C ASN A 281 -10.83 -15.47 16.21
N THR A 282 -9.85 -16.24 15.72
CA THR A 282 -8.87 -16.97 16.54
C THR A 282 -7.45 -16.52 16.22
N ALA A 283 -6.77 -15.89 17.18
CA ALA A 283 -5.36 -15.55 17.09
C ALA A 283 -4.55 -16.46 18.01
N GLU A 284 -3.71 -17.32 17.44
CA GLU A 284 -2.97 -18.31 18.22
C GLU A 284 -1.54 -18.56 17.78
N CYS A 285 -0.64 -18.87 18.72
CA CYS A 285 0.77 -19.14 18.40
C CYS A 285 1.49 -18.03 17.60
N ASN A 286 0.99 -16.80 17.59
CA ASN A 286 1.67 -15.64 17.02
C ASN A 286 2.67 -15.04 18.03
N THR A 287 3.41 -13.99 17.67
CA THR A 287 4.15 -13.17 18.66
C THR A 287 3.17 -12.33 19.48
N GLY A 288 2.25 -11.65 18.80
CA GLY A 288 1.11 -10.94 19.37
C GLY A 288 -0.21 -11.34 18.67
N GLY A 289 -1.32 -11.34 19.41
CA GLY A 289 -2.61 -11.78 18.89
C GLY A 289 -3.32 -10.74 18.02
N PHE A 290 -3.77 -9.66 18.63
CA PHE A 290 -4.55 -8.57 18.00
C PHE A 290 -3.91 -7.20 18.25
N LEU A 291 -3.98 -6.30 17.28
CA LEU A 291 -3.50 -4.92 17.39
C LEU A 291 -4.53 -3.95 16.80
N ILE A 292 -4.76 -2.84 17.51
CA ILE A 292 -5.50 -1.65 17.04
C ILE A 292 -4.62 -0.44 17.33
N TYR A 293 -4.20 0.30 16.30
CA TYR A 293 -3.27 1.41 16.49
C TYR A 293 -3.29 2.43 15.34
N ASP A 294 -2.72 3.61 15.59
CA ASP A 294 -2.42 4.59 14.55
C ASP A 294 -0.93 4.66 14.26
N LEU A 295 -0.55 4.84 12.99
CA LEU A 295 0.82 5.17 12.56
C LEU A 295 1.01 6.67 12.27
N GLU A 296 2.24 7.14 12.49
CA GLU A 296 2.66 8.51 12.18
C GLU A 296 2.91 8.75 10.68
N ASN A 297 2.66 9.98 10.24
CA ASN A 297 2.97 10.54 8.92
C ASN A 297 2.30 9.79 7.76
N ILE A 298 1.03 9.38 7.95
CA ILE A 298 0.24 8.66 6.95
C ILE A 298 -1.01 9.46 6.51
N THR A 299 -1.85 8.85 5.66
CA THR A 299 -2.94 9.54 4.92
C THR A 299 -4.17 9.87 5.76
N GLN A 300 -4.45 9.09 6.81
CA GLN A 300 -5.59 9.26 7.70
C GLN A 300 -5.26 8.75 9.12
N TYR A 301 -6.15 8.99 10.08
CA TYR A 301 -6.03 8.45 11.45
C TYR A 301 -7.30 7.71 11.82
N GLY A 302 -7.17 6.80 12.80
CA GLY A 302 -8.24 5.98 13.29
C GLY A 302 -9.27 6.77 14.08
N ASP A 303 -10.46 6.19 14.20
CA ASP A 303 -11.58 6.83 14.90
C ASP A 303 -12.24 5.91 15.93
N THR A 304 -12.73 4.75 15.49
CA THR A 304 -13.54 3.84 16.30
C THR A 304 -13.33 2.39 15.88
N SER A 305 -13.20 1.46 16.84
CA SER A 305 -13.11 0.01 16.57
C SER A 305 -13.76 -0.86 17.65
N VAL A 306 -14.31 -2.01 17.25
CA VAL A 306 -14.97 -2.98 18.15
C VAL A 306 -14.33 -4.37 18.05
N MET A 307 -14.06 -5.01 19.18
CA MET A 307 -13.51 -6.37 19.27
C MET A 307 -14.43 -7.26 20.11
N LEU A 308 -15.07 -8.24 19.46
CA LEU A 308 -16.02 -9.15 20.12
C LEU A 308 -15.87 -10.63 19.79
N ASN A 309 -16.16 -11.48 20.78
CA ASN A 309 -16.23 -12.95 20.64
C ASN A 309 -14.95 -13.62 20.13
N ASN A 310 -13.80 -12.94 20.20
CA ASN A 310 -12.53 -13.47 19.70
C ASN A 310 -11.85 -14.37 20.74
N LEU A 311 -11.01 -15.27 20.25
CA LEU A 311 -10.10 -16.10 21.04
C LEU A 311 -8.66 -15.69 20.74
N ALA A 312 -7.96 -15.14 21.73
CA ALA A 312 -6.52 -14.98 21.71
C ALA A 312 -5.91 -16.04 22.63
N ARG A 313 -5.06 -16.92 22.09
CA ARG A 313 -4.44 -17.96 22.91
C ARG A 313 -3.00 -18.28 22.54
N ASN A 314 -2.17 -18.53 23.53
CA ASN A 314 -0.81 -19.07 23.32
C ASN A 314 0.04 -18.26 22.31
N ASN A 315 -0.19 -16.95 22.19
CA ASN A 315 0.58 -16.07 21.30
C ASN A 315 1.96 -15.80 21.92
N ASN A 316 2.87 -16.79 21.85
CA ASN A 316 4.16 -16.79 22.53
C ASN A 316 5.36 -17.01 21.58
N THR A 317 5.14 -17.00 20.28
CA THR A 317 6.22 -17.16 19.28
C THR A 317 7.21 -16.00 19.39
N TYR A 318 8.52 -16.25 19.26
CA TYR A 318 9.52 -15.18 19.25
C TYR A 318 9.27 -14.18 18.12
N ASN A 319 9.66 -12.91 18.29
CA ASN A 319 9.50 -11.92 17.23
C ASN A 319 10.52 -12.17 16.10
N PHE A 320 10.04 -12.23 14.85
CA PHE A 320 10.84 -12.45 13.64
C PHE A 320 10.60 -11.39 12.56
N ALA A 321 10.02 -10.24 12.92
CA ALA A 321 9.86 -9.11 12.02
C ALA A 321 11.22 -8.48 11.68
N GLN A 322 11.33 -7.93 10.47
CA GLN A 322 12.58 -7.32 10.01
C GLN A 322 12.71 -5.82 10.35
N SER A 323 11.58 -5.11 10.46
CA SER A 323 11.55 -3.66 10.67
C SER A 323 10.14 -3.19 11.05
N GLY A 324 9.97 -1.89 11.31
CA GLY A 324 8.68 -1.27 11.63
C GLY A 324 8.26 -1.45 13.09
N LEU A 325 7.11 -0.92 13.47
CA LEU A 325 6.65 -0.92 14.87
C LEU A 325 6.43 -2.34 15.41
N VAL A 326 6.00 -3.28 14.57
CA VAL A 326 5.78 -4.67 15.00
C VAL A 326 7.07 -5.38 15.41
N SER A 327 8.25 -4.90 14.98
CA SER A 327 9.54 -5.47 15.41
C SER A 327 9.79 -5.32 16.91
N ILE A 328 9.20 -4.30 17.54
CA ILE A 328 9.31 -4.08 18.99
C ILE A 328 8.22 -4.77 19.82
N VAL A 329 7.31 -5.53 19.19
CA VAL A 329 6.26 -6.25 19.91
C VAL A 329 6.87 -7.39 20.72
N PRO A 330 6.65 -7.43 22.06
CA PRO A 330 7.12 -8.54 22.86
C PRO A 330 6.26 -9.77 22.60
N ARG A 331 6.92 -10.93 22.47
CA ARG A 331 6.21 -12.22 22.46
C ARG A 331 5.35 -12.37 23.72
N GLY A 332 4.22 -13.04 23.59
CA GLY A 332 3.32 -13.23 24.73
C GLY A 332 2.29 -12.14 24.88
N SER A 333 1.90 -11.46 23.80
CA SER A 333 0.93 -10.36 23.85
C SER A 333 -0.42 -10.82 23.29
N GLY A 334 -1.51 -10.70 24.07
CA GLY A 334 -2.84 -11.08 23.61
C GLY A 334 -3.46 -10.04 22.67
N PHE A 335 -3.62 -8.82 23.15
CA PHE A 335 -4.09 -7.64 22.44
C PHE A 335 -3.22 -6.43 22.80
N ILE A 336 -2.93 -5.56 21.84
CA ILE A 336 -2.17 -4.33 22.01
C ILE A 336 -2.98 -3.16 21.44
N THR A 337 -2.98 -2.03 22.14
CA THR A 337 -3.46 -0.75 21.62
C THR A 337 -2.40 0.34 21.76
N LEU A 338 -2.30 1.22 20.77
CA LEU A 338 -1.33 2.31 20.71
C LEU A 338 -1.87 3.53 19.96
N GLY A 339 -2.06 4.65 20.66
CA GLY A 339 -2.39 5.95 20.05
C GLY A 339 -3.69 5.97 19.25
N TYR A 340 -4.72 5.27 19.73
CA TYR A 340 -5.99 5.09 19.01
C TYR A 340 -7.18 5.24 19.96
N ASP A 341 -8.21 5.99 19.54
CA ASP A 341 -9.39 6.31 20.37
C ASP A 341 -10.59 5.40 20.15
N ASN A 342 -11.51 5.37 21.12
CA ASN A 342 -12.82 4.71 21.07
C ASN A 342 -12.74 3.23 20.67
N ILE A 343 -12.33 2.40 21.64
CA ILE A 343 -12.20 0.96 21.46
C ILE A 343 -13.08 0.23 22.47
N GLU A 344 -13.96 -0.65 21.98
CA GLU A 344 -14.78 -1.53 22.84
C GLU A 344 -14.35 -2.99 22.66
N ILE A 345 -14.04 -3.66 23.77
CA ILE A 345 -13.49 -5.02 23.82
C ILE A 345 -14.36 -5.87 24.74
N TYR A 346 -15.14 -6.80 24.18
CA TYR A 346 -16.06 -7.60 24.98
C TYR A 346 -16.31 -9.03 24.51
N ASN A 347 -16.70 -9.91 25.44
CA ASN A 347 -16.94 -11.34 25.19
C ASN A 347 -15.75 -12.07 24.55
N ASN A 348 -14.53 -11.56 24.68
CA ASN A 348 -13.34 -12.22 24.18
C ASN A 348 -12.75 -13.16 25.25
N THR A 349 -11.98 -14.15 24.81
CA THR A 349 -11.18 -15.01 25.68
C THR A 349 -9.70 -14.78 25.40
N PHE A 350 -8.94 -14.46 26.44
CA PHE A 350 -7.48 -14.34 26.41
C PHE A 350 -6.87 -15.42 27.30
N GLU A 351 -6.02 -16.28 26.74
CA GLU A 351 -5.41 -17.38 27.49
C GLU A 351 -3.95 -17.66 27.13
N ASP A 352 -3.14 -17.98 28.14
CA ASP A 352 -1.77 -18.47 27.99
C ASP A 352 -0.79 -17.51 27.30
N HIS A 353 -0.87 -16.21 27.59
CA HIS A 353 0.07 -15.20 27.06
C HIS A 353 1.25 -14.96 28.02
N SER A 354 2.49 -15.06 27.54
CA SER A 354 3.67 -14.99 28.42
C SER A 354 3.92 -13.59 29.00
N THR A 355 3.55 -12.52 28.28
CA THR A 355 3.73 -11.11 28.67
C THR A 355 2.47 -10.50 29.28
N GLY A 356 1.33 -10.58 28.59
CA GLY A 356 0.05 -10.09 29.11
C GLY A 356 -1.09 -10.30 28.13
N ALA A 357 -2.33 -10.27 28.62
CA ALA A 357 -3.50 -10.44 27.77
C ALA A 357 -3.87 -9.15 27.03
N ILE A 358 -3.84 -7.99 27.71
CA ILE A 358 -4.07 -6.67 27.10
C ILE A 358 -2.93 -5.74 27.48
N LEU A 359 -2.30 -5.13 26.48
CA LEU A 359 -1.28 -4.09 26.62
C LEU A 359 -1.86 -2.76 26.12
N TYR A 360 -2.08 -1.84 27.05
CA TYR A 360 -2.54 -0.48 26.81
C TYR A 360 -1.34 0.47 26.91
N ILE A 361 -0.84 0.90 25.75
CA ILE A 361 0.45 1.61 25.61
C ILE A 361 0.24 2.91 24.83
N SER A 362 1.09 3.90 25.08
CA SER A 362 1.09 5.23 24.44
C SER A 362 2.39 5.47 23.69
N TYR A 363 2.36 6.32 22.66
CA TYR A 363 3.55 6.69 21.88
C TYR A 363 4.63 7.38 22.72
N GLU A 364 4.25 8.03 23.83
CA GLU A 364 5.21 8.58 24.78
C GLU A 364 6.17 7.53 25.34
N LEU A 365 5.76 6.27 25.46
CA LEU A 365 6.66 5.18 25.88
C LEU A 365 7.65 4.77 24.79
N VAL A 366 7.27 4.95 23.52
CA VAL A 366 8.04 4.51 22.35
C VAL A 366 9.01 5.60 21.88
N ASP A 367 8.53 6.84 21.75
CA ASP A 367 9.32 7.96 21.23
C ASP A 367 9.83 8.92 22.32
N GLY A 368 9.28 8.82 23.54
CA GLY A 368 9.54 9.75 24.64
C GLY A 368 8.56 10.92 24.68
N LYS A 369 8.48 11.56 25.86
CA LYS A 369 7.53 12.64 26.13
C LYS A 369 7.70 13.83 25.18
N GLY A 370 6.64 14.14 24.45
CA GLY A 370 6.60 15.27 23.50
C GLY A 370 7.36 15.04 22.19
N ASN A 371 7.99 13.88 21.99
CA ASN A 371 8.88 13.60 20.87
C ASN A 371 8.20 12.97 19.64
N THR A 372 6.96 12.50 19.76
CA THR A 372 6.17 12.00 18.61
C THR A 372 6.18 13.06 17.50
N ALA A 373 6.73 12.74 16.34
CA ALA A 373 7.05 13.73 15.32
C ALA A 373 5.79 14.24 14.63
N ASP A 374 4.81 13.37 14.47
CA ASP A 374 3.51 13.69 13.89
C ASP A 374 2.56 14.27 14.94
N LYS A 375 2.35 15.59 14.90
CA LYS A 375 1.47 16.30 15.84
C LYS A 375 -0.01 16.21 15.48
N LYS A 376 -0.33 15.56 14.36
CA LYS A 376 -1.70 15.28 13.92
C LYS A 376 -2.25 14.00 14.55
N LEU A 377 -1.35 13.07 14.90
CA LEU A 377 -1.68 11.84 15.62
C LEU A 377 -1.93 12.14 17.11
N ASP A 378 -2.87 11.41 17.71
CA ASP A 378 -3.06 11.39 19.15
C ASP A 378 -2.16 10.30 19.77
N PRO A 379 -1.15 10.64 20.58
CA PRO A 379 -0.20 9.65 21.07
C PRO A 379 -0.78 8.72 22.14
N TYR A 380 -2.01 8.97 22.61
CA TYR A 380 -2.67 8.22 23.68
C TYR A 380 -3.88 7.47 23.15
N THR A 381 -4.15 6.29 23.72
CA THR A 381 -5.44 5.61 23.52
C THR A 381 -6.41 6.09 24.59
N GLU A 382 -7.57 6.62 24.21
CA GLU A 382 -8.65 6.96 25.13
C GLU A 382 -10.02 6.44 24.67
N GLY A 383 -11.01 6.47 25.56
CA GLY A 383 -12.32 5.87 25.29
C GLY A 383 -12.27 4.34 25.24
N LEU A 384 -11.39 3.73 26.04
CA LEU A 384 -11.17 2.28 26.07
C LEU A 384 -12.16 1.58 27.01
N HIS A 385 -13.02 0.71 26.47
CA HIS A 385 -14.06 -0.01 27.21
C HIS A 385 -13.81 -1.52 27.17
N ILE A 386 -13.47 -2.11 28.31
CA ILE A 386 -13.13 -3.55 28.42
C ILE A 386 -14.11 -4.24 29.36
N HIS A 387 -14.97 -5.11 28.84
CA HIS A 387 -15.97 -5.78 29.68
C HIS A 387 -16.38 -7.16 29.21
N ASN A 388 -16.89 -7.99 30.13
CA ASN A 388 -17.38 -9.33 29.80
C ASN A 388 -16.35 -10.26 29.12
N ASN A 389 -15.05 -10.01 29.29
CA ASN A 389 -14.00 -10.88 28.77
C ASN A 389 -13.59 -11.93 29.80
N VAL A 390 -12.97 -13.01 29.32
CA VAL A 390 -12.39 -14.07 30.14
C VAL A 390 -10.87 -14.02 30.01
N PHE A 391 -10.16 -13.93 31.12
CA PHE A 391 -8.70 -13.90 31.19
C PHE A 391 -8.18 -15.11 31.95
N LYS A 392 -7.25 -15.85 31.33
CA LYS A 392 -6.63 -17.04 31.90
C LYS A 392 -5.11 -16.99 31.74
N HIS A 393 -4.38 -17.30 32.80
CA HIS A 393 -2.94 -17.60 32.76
C HIS A 393 -2.10 -16.67 31.86
N SER A 394 -2.16 -15.36 32.08
CA SER A 394 -1.41 -14.37 31.29
C SER A 394 -0.37 -13.62 32.12
N GLY A 395 0.77 -13.25 31.53
CA GLY A 395 1.88 -12.59 32.21
C GLY A 395 2.76 -13.52 33.06
N TYR A 396 2.84 -14.81 32.72
CA TYR A 396 3.58 -15.79 33.53
C TYR A 396 5.08 -15.84 33.25
N SER A 397 5.55 -15.31 32.12
CA SER A 397 6.95 -15.42 31.68
C SER A 397 7.33 -14.29 30.72
N LEU A 398 7.82 -13.17 31.27
CA LEU A 398 8.37 -12.09 30.45
C LEU A 398 9.61 -12.56 29.66
N PRO A 399 9.81 -12.06 28.43
CA PRO A 399 11.06 -12.21 27.70
C PRO A 399 12.27 -11.75 28.53
N PRO A 400 13.40 -12.47 28.50
CA PRO A 400 14.61 -12.03 29.19
C PRO A 400 15.15 -10.74 28.57
N PRO A 401 15.78 -9.85 29.36
CA PRO A 401 16.36 -8.61 28.86
C PRO A 401 17.60 -8.92 28.00
N ASP A 402 17.64 -8.43 26.76
CA ASP A 402 18.86 -8.40 25.94
C ASP A 402 19.55 -7.04 26.13
N LEU A 403 20.38 -6.95 27.18
CA LEU A 403 21.05 -5.70 27.55
C LEU A 403 22.02 -5.18 26.47
N GLU A 404 22.57 -6.05 25.62
CA GLU A 404 23.48 -5.63 24.54
C GLU A 404 22.69 -4.89 23.46
N LYS A 405 21.52 -5.42 23.06
CA LYS A 405 20.58 -4.74 22.16
C LYS A 405 19.94 -3.49 22.77
N THR A 406 19.61 -3.49 24.06
CA THR A 406 19.04 -2.31 24.73
C THR A 406 20.05 -1.15 24.81
N LEU A 407 21.34 -1.43 24.99
CA LEU A 407 22.41 -0.42 24.98
C LEU A 407 22.68 0.15 23.59
N ASP A 408 22.33 -0.58 22.52
CA ASP A 408 22.37 -0.13 21.12
C ASP A 408 21.06 0.58 20.68
N GLY A 409 20.17 0.91 21.61
CA GLY A 409 18.92 1.64 21.34
C GLY A 409 17.77 0.76 20.83
N ASN A 410 17.88 -0.56 20.94
CA ASN A 410 16.85 -1.48 20.44
C ASN A 410 15.75 -1.70 21.51
N ILE A 411 14.59 -1.08 21.26
CA ILE A 411 13.47 -0.93 22.21
C ILE A 411 12.68 -2.23 22.43
N GLU A 412 12.88 -3.26 21.59
CA GLU A 412 12.17 -4.57 21.68
C GLU A 412 12.25 -5.21 23.08
N ASN A 413 13.34 -4.94 23.80
CA ASN A 413 13.58 -5.47 25.14
C ASN A 413 13.26 -4.48 26.26
N LEU A 414 12.94 -3.21 25.93
CA LEU A 414 12.67 -2.19 26.92
C LEU A 414 11.36 -2.47 27.65
N LEU A 415 10.28 -2.77 26.92
CA LEU A 415 8.95 -2.93 27.52
C LEU A 415 8.87 -4.14 28.49
N PRO A 416 9.26 -5.38 28.11
CA PRO A 416 9.31 -6.50 29.06
C PRO A 416 10.23 -6.24 30.26
N THR A 417 11.39 -5.63 30.02
CA THR A 417 12.35 -5.31 31.10
C THR A 417 11.76 -4.29 32.06
N LEU A 418 11.11 -3.25 31.54
CA LEU A 418 10.45 -2.20 32.31
C LEU A 418 9.34 -2.79 33.18
N ILE A 419 8.43 -3.57 32.60
CA ILE A 419 7.37 -4.27 33.32
C ILE A 419 7.97 -5.14 34.43
N GLY A 420 8.98 -5.94 34.09
CA GLY A 420 9.63 -6.87 35.01
C GLY A 420 10.34 -6.18 36.16
N LEU A 421 11.05 -5.07 35.91
CA LEU A 421 11.75 -4.27 36.92
C LEU A 421 10.78 -3.57 37.86
N LYS A 422 9.74 -2.94 37.31
CA LYS A 422 8.75 -2.17 38.08
C LYS A 422 7.78 -3.06 38.87
N ASN A 423 7.69 -4.35 38.53
CA ASN A 423 6.89 -5.35 39.24
C ASN A 423 7.73 -6.34 40.08
N LEU A 424 8.90 -5.93 40.59
CA LEU A 424 9.74 -6.76 41.47
C LEU A 424 9.23 -6.75 42.93
N PRO A 425 8.99 -7.93 43.55
CA PRO A 425 8.49 -8.03 44.92
C PRO A 425 9.36 -7.35 45.99
N THR A 426 10.68 -7.21 45.75
CA THR A 426 11.65 -6.64 46.70
C THR A 426 11.83 -5.13 46.57
N LEU A 427 11.34 -4.49 45.51
CA LEU A 427 11.44 -3.03 45.29
C LEU A 427 10.21 -2.27 45.78
N ASN A 428 9.10 -2.97 46.06
CA ASN A 428 7.90 -2.40 46.71
C ASN A 428 8.11 -2.08 48.21
N ASP A 429 9.32 -2.26 48.73
CA ASP A 429 9.81 -1.79 50.04
C ASP A 429 10.99 -0.81 49.80
N PRO A 430 10.82 0.51 50.02
CA PRO A 430 11.83 1.54 49.72
C PRO A 430 13.17 1.37 50.45
N THR A 431 13.26 0.48 51.44
CA THR A 431 14.43 0.34 52.31
C THR A 431 15.53 -0.60 51.78
N GLN A 432 15.33 -1.30 50.65
CA GLN A 432 16.23 -2.38 50.20
C GLN A 432 16.87 -2.23 48.81
N ILE A 433 16.72 -1.04 48.18
CA ILE A 433 17.08 -0.73 46.78
C ILE A 433 18.56 -0.97 46.41
N LEU A 434 19.49 -1.00 47.38
CA LEU A 434 20.94 -1.11 47.12
C LEU A 434 21.50 -2.54 47.06
N SER A 435 20.68 -3.59 47.23
CA SER A 435 21.12 -4.99 47.29
C SER A 435 20.67 -5.90 46.13
N SER A 436 19.90 -5.37 45.17
CA SER A 436 19.15 -6.15 44.17
C SER A 436 19.89 -6.43 42.85
N LEU A 437 21.08 -5.88 42.62
CA LEU A 437 21.82 -6.02 41.34
C LEU A 437 22.21 -7.48 40.99
N GLN A 438 22.21 -8.40 41.95
CA GLN A 438 22.50 -9.83 41.71
C GLN A 438 21.25 -10.71 41.45
N ASN A 439 20.02 -10.16 41.57
CA ASN A 439 18.76 -10.89 41.35
C ASN A 439 18.06 -10.58 40.01
N LEU A 440 18.69 -9.82 39.11
CA LEU A 440 18.15 -9.49 37.78
C LEU A 440 17.85 -10.70 36.87
N ALA A 441 18.31 -11.91 37.23
CA ALA A 441 18.05 -13.11 36.45
C ALA A 441 16.60 -13.65 36.56
N ASN A 442 15.78 -13.12 37.47
CA ASN A 442 14.35 -13.45 37.62
C ASN A 442 13.52 -12.16 37.72
N LEU A 443 13.36 -11.45 36.61
CA LEU A 443 12.49 -10.27 36.52
C LEU A 443 11.05 -10.61 36.93
N GLY A 444 10.30 -9.61 37.44
CA GLY A 444 8.91 -9.75 37.88
C GLY A 444 7.97 -10.33 36.80
N LYS A 445 6.76 -10.72 37.20
CA LYS A 445 5.75 -11.26 36.28
C LYS A 445 4.99 -10.14 35.56
N GLY A 446 4.32 -10.46 34.45
CA GLY A 446 3.32 -9.59 33.84
C GLY A 446 1.98 -9.65 34.58
N ALA A 447 0.89 -9.28 33.87
CA ALA A 447 -0.48 -9.29 34.37
C ALA A 447 -1.47 -9.63 33.25
N HIS A 448 -2.75 -9.80 33.58
CA HIS A 448 -3.83 -9.88 32.58
C HIS A 448 -3.92 -8.56 31.80
N ILE A 449 -4.05 -7.42 32.48
CA ILE A 449 -4.04 -6.10 31.85
C ILE A 449 -2.79 -5.32 32.28
N LEU A 450 -2.04 -4.83 31.30
CA LEU A 450 -0.86 -3.98 31.47
C LEU A 450 -1.16 -2.59 30.92
N TRP A 451 -1.01 -1.54 31.73
CA TRP A 451 -1.14 -0.14 31.30
C TRP A 451 0.13 0.63 31.59
N ASP A 452 0.55 1.47 30.65
CA ASP A 452 1.67 2.39 30.88
C ASP A 452 1.33 3.55 31.83
N GLY A 453 0.06 3.84 32.09
CA GLY A 453 -0.33 4.93 32.99
C GLY A 453 -0.25 6.33 32.40
N LEU A 454 0.09 6.46 31.12
CA LEU A 454 0.37 7.74 30.48
C LEU A 454 -0.90 8.35 29.86
N ARG A 455 -1.03 9.67 29.97
CA ARG A 455 -2.12 10.50 29.39
C ARG A 455 -1.60 11.91 29.14
N ASP A 456 -2.21 12.65 28.22
CA ASP A 456 -1.94 14.07 28.05
C ASP A 456 -2.63 14.96 29.09
N ASP A 457 -1.99 16.09 29.40
CA ASP A 457 -2.57 17.21 30.13
C ASP A 457 -3.07 18.27 29.14
N LEU A 458 -4.05 19.09 29.53
CA LEU A 458 -4.59 20.15 28.68
C LEU A 458 -3.48 21.14 28.29
N ASP A 459 -3.24 21.26 26.98
CA ASP A 459 -2.44 22.36 26.42
C ASP A 459 -3.37 23.50 26.01
N ALA A 460 -3.60 24.43 26.94
CA ALA A 460 -4.50 25.57 26.73
C ALA A 460 -3.97 26.59 25.73
N ASP A 461 -2.66 26.56 25.44
CA ASP A 461 -2.01 27.47 24.51
C ASP A 461 -1.90 26.88 23.10
N CYS A 462 -2.25 25.60 22.91
CA CYS A 462 -2.24 24.93 21.62
C CYS A 462 -3.38 25.45 20.71
N PRO A 463 -3.08 26.14 19.60
CA PRO A 463 -4.10 26.64 18.70
C PRO A 463 -4.83 25.50 17.99
N TYR A 464 -6.10 25.74 17.63
CA TYR A 464 -6.83 24.82 16.76
C TYR A 464 -6.11 24.72 15.39
N PRO A 465 -5.90 23.51 14.86
CA PRO A 465 -5.11 23.32 13.64
C PRO A 465 -5.82 23.87 12.40
N VAL A 466 -5.03 24.25 11.42
CA VAL A 466 -5.48 24.87 10.16
C VAL A 466 -4.93 24.10 8.96
N ASP A 467 -5.63 24.16 7.84
CA ASP A 467 -5.22 23.57 6.58
C ASP A 467 -4.08 24.36 5.92
N ALA A 468 -3.65 23.94 4.73
CA ALA A 468 -2.60 24.61 3.98
C ALA A 468 -2.92 26.06 3.56
N ASN A 469 -4.20 26.46 3.56
CA ASN A 469 -4.66 27.82 3.27
C ASN A 469 -4.74 28.70 4.53
N GLY A 470 -4.58 28.11 5.71
CA GLY A 470 -4.73 28.77 7.00
C GLY A 470 -6.18 28.80 7.52
N ASP A 471 -7.09 28.04 6.91
CA ASP A 471 -8.47 27.90 7.36
C ASP A 471 -8.59 26.75 8.39
N PRO A 472 -9.45 26.85 9.43
CA PRO A 472 -9.62 25.78 10.42
C PRO A 472 -10.03 24.46 9.77
N VAL A 473 -9.33 23.37 10.12
CA VAL A 473 -9.70 22.04 9.62
C VAL A 473 -11.07 21.58 10.16
N PRO A 474 -11.81 20.72 9.45
CA PRO A 474 -13.06 20.16 9.96
C PRO A 474 -12.89 19.50 11.33
N ALA A 475 -13.93 19.55 12.16
CA ALA A 475 -13.97 18.89 13.46
C ALA A 475 -15.08 17.84 13.48
N ASP A 476 -14.88 16.77 14.24
CA ASP A 476 -15.94 15.81 14.56
C ASP A 476 -16.98 16.43 15.52
N GLU A 477 -17.97 15.63 15.94
CA GLU A 477 -19.02 16.06 16.88
C GLU A 477 -18.49 16.41 18.29
N ASN A 478 -17.32 15.92 18.67
CA ASN A 478 -16.65 16.20 19.94
C ASN A 478 -15.71 17.40 19.88
N GLY A 479 -15.43 17.92 18.68
CA GLY A 479 -14.47 18.98 18.42
C GLY A 479 -13.05 18.48 18.16
N LYS A 480 -12.84 17.17 17.95
CA LYS A 480 -11.56 16.60 17.52
C LYS A 480 -11.30 17.00 16.07
N PRO A 481 -10.12 17.59 15.76
CA PRO A 481 -9.76 17.94 14.39
C PRO A 481 -9.64 16.70 13.48
N GLN A 482 -10.15 16.79 12.26
CA GLN A 482 -10.02 15.77 11.23
C GLN A 482 -8.83 16.12 10.31
N LEU A 483 -7.65 15.64 10.68
CA LEU A 483 -6.39 15.91 9.99
C LEU A 483 -6.03 14.80 9.00
N THR A 484 -5.41 15.19 7.90
CA THR A 484 -4.95 14.31 6.81
C THR A 484 -3.43 14.46 6.58
N ASN A 485 -2.86 13.71 5.64
CA ASN A 485 -1.48 13.93 5.17
C ASN A 485 -1.29 15.25 4.39
N GLU A 486 -2.36 15.85 3.87
CA GLU A 486 -2.31 17.09 3.09
C GLU A 486 -2.22 18.32 4.02
N ASP A 487 -2.64 18.17 5.28
CA ASP A 487 -2.61 19.24 6.27
C ASP A 487 -1.19 19.48 6.83
N PRO A 488 -0.81 20.75 7.09
CA PRO A 488 0.43 21.08 7.78
C PRO A 488 0.51 20.39 9.16
N ASN A 489 1.69 19.91 9.52
CA ASN A 489 1.92 19.40 10.87
C ASN A 489 1.82 20.57 11.88
N PRO A 490 0.89 20.54 12.86
CA PRO A 490 0.73 21.64 13.81
C PRO A 490 1.92 21.75 14.77
N SER A 491 2.02 22.86 15.51
CA SER A 491 3.10 23.10 16.47
C SER A 491 3.00 22.27 17.75
N CYS A 492 1.85 21.67 18.03
CA CYS A 492 1.49 20.95 19.24
C CYS A 492 0.35 19.96 18.95
N HIS A 493 0.17 18.96 19.80
CA HIS A 493 -0.98 18.05 19.73
C HIS A 493 -2.21 18.75 20.29
N TYR A 494 -3.17 19.09 19.44
CA TYR A 494 -4.39 19.75 19.89
C TYR A 494 -5.28 18.77 20.67
N ASN A 495 -5.51 19.05 21.96
CA ASN A 495 -6.25 18.14 22.84
C ASN A 495 -7.40 18.79 23.62
N ALA A 496 -7.70 20.08 23.39
CA ALA A 496 -8.71 20.81 24.16
C ALA A 496 -10.11 20.18 24.09
N TYR A 497 -10.41 19.41 23.03
CA TYR A 497 -11.65 18.66 22.87
C TYR A 497 -11.88 17.62 23.98
N LYS A 498 -10.80 17.13 24.62
CA LYS A 498 -10.85 16.16 25.74
C LYS A 498 -11.22 16.79 27.09
N PHE A 499 -11.21 18.12 27.21
CA PHE A 499 -11.36 18.85 28.48
C PHE A 499 -12.58 19.77 28.49
N ASP A 500 -13.19 19.95 29.67
CA ASP A 500 -14.29 20.89 29.89
C ASP A 500 -13.79 22.34 30.05
N SER A 501 -14.72 23.29 30.19
CA SER A 501 -14.39 24.71 30.33
C SER A 501 -13.61 25.06 31.61
N ASN A 502 -13.53 24.15 32.59
CA ASN A 502 -12.75 24.31 33.81
C ASN A 502 -11.36 23.67 33.70
N GLY A 503 -11.02 23.09 32.54
CA GLY A 503 -9.78 22.35 32.32
C GLY A 503 -9.80 20.94 32.89
N ASN A 504 -10.96 20.41 33.29
CA ASN A 504 -11.05 19.03 33.75
C ASN A 504 -11.29 18.11 32.56
N ARG A 505 -10.58 16.97 32.51
CA ARG A 505 -10.82 15.93 31.50
C ARG A 505 -12.26 15.42 31.60
N LYS A 506 -12.94 15.29 30.46
CA LYS A 506 -14.33 14.79 30.40
C LYS A 506 -14.34 13.27 30.59
N LEU A 507 -14.39 12.83 31.85
CA LEU A 507 -14.46 11.41 32.21
C LEU A 507 -15.92 10.92 32.33
N PRO A 508 -16.21 9.64 32.00
CA PRO A 508 -15.28 8.62 31.53
C PRO A 508 -14.94 8.66 30.03
N GLN A 509 -15.57 9.54 29.25
CA GLN A 509 -15.47 9.60 27.77
C GLN A 509 -14.03 9.52 27.26
N TRP A 510 -13.13 10.38 27.75
CA TRP A 510 -11.71 10.39 27.36
C TRP A 510 -10.83 9.68 28.40
N GLY A 511 -11.28 8.52 28.86
CA GLY A 511 -10.61 7.68 29.85
C GLY A 511 -10.71 6.21 29.49
N SER A 512 -10.92 5.35 30.49
CA SER A 512 -11.01 3.90 30.31
C SER A 512 -11.94 3.30 31.37
N CYS A 513 -12.73 2.30 30.97
CA CYS A 513 -13.71 1.64 31.84
C CYS A 513 -13.59 0.12 31.76
N PHE A 514 -13.26 -0.53 32.88
CA PHE A 514 -13.11 -1.98 32.98
C PHE A 514 -14.14 -2.55 33.97
N HIS A 515 -15.00 -3.47 33.54
CA HIS A 515 -16.00 -4.10 34.42
C HIS A 515 -16.45 -5.47 33.93
N ASP A 516 -17.05 -6.28 34.81
CA ASP A 516 -17.67 -7.57 34.48
C ASP A 516 -16.76 -8.57 33.73
N ASN A 517 -15.44 -8.45 33.88
CA ASN A 517 -14.47 -9.39 33.33
C ASN A 517 -14.24 -10.56 34.31
N ASP A 518 -14.16 -11.78 33.79
CA ASP A 518 -13.78 -12.97 34.55
C ASP A 518 -12.25 -13.16 34.49
N MET A 519 -11.56 -12.83 35.57
CA MET A 519 -10.09 -12.86 35.65
C MET A 519 -9.64 -13.98 36.59
N SER A 520 -8.92 -14.97 36.04
CA SER A 520 -8.34 -16.06 36.83
C SER A 520 -7.31 -15.55 37.85
N SER A 521 -7.23 -16.24 39.00
CA SER A 521 -6.34 -15.89 40.12
C SER A 521 -4.90 -16.39 39.99
N ASP A 522 -4.57 -17.06 38.88
CA ASP A 522 -3.22 -17.54 38.56
C ASP A 522 -2.26 -16.42 38.11
N SER A 523 -2.81 -15.25 37.78
CA SER A 523 -2.09 -14.07 37.35
C SER A 523 -2.59 -12.81 38.06
N ALA A 524 -1.75 -11.77 38.08
CA ALA A 524 -2.19 -10.46 38.56
C ALA A 524 -3.29 -9.92 37.61
N PRO A 525 -4.41 -9.38 38.13
CA PRO A 525 -5.50 -8.89 37.28
C PRO A 525 -5.08 -7.65 36.47
N TYR A 526 -4.22 -6.82 37.03
CA TYR A 526 -3.89 -5.52 36.46
C TYR A 526 -2.56 -4.97 36.99
N LEU A 527 -1.85 -4.24 36.16
CA LEU A 527 -0.62 -3.53 36.49
C LEU A 527 -0.56 -2.20 35.72
N ASN A 528 -0.31 -1.11 36.43
CA ASN A 528 0.08 0.19 35.87
C ASN A 528 1.56 0.42 36.17
N PHE A 529 2.40 0.52 35.15
CA PHE A 529 3.85 0.67 35.33
C PHE A 529 4.37 2.11 35.18
N HIS A 530 3.49 3.12 35.05
CA HIS A 530 3.86 4.55 35.05
C HIS A 530 4.97 4.91 34.05
N GLY A 531 4.89 4.43 32.82
CA GLY A 531 5.81 4.76 31.73
C GLY A 531 7.27 4.54 32.13
N THR A 532 8.11 5.53 31.88
CA THR A 532 9.53 5.51 32.26
C THR A 532 9.83 6.18 33.60
N ASP A 533 8.81 6.60 34.37
CA ASP A 533 9.00 7.28 35.66
C ASP A 533 9.89 6.46 36.62
N GLY A 534 10.86 7.12 37.25
CA GLY A 534 11.81 6.52 38.18
C GLY A 534 13.07 5.93 37.54
N LEU A 535 13.19 6.01 36.21
CA LEU A 535 14.38 5.60 35.47
C LEU A 535 15.18 6.79 34.93
N GLU A 536 14.82 8.03 35.28
CA GLU A 536 15.37 9.27 34.72
C GLU A 536 16.89 9.36 34.93
N LEU A 537 17.38 8.95 36.11
CA LEU A 537 18.81 8.94 36.41
C LEU A 537 19.57 7.88 35.58
N ILE A 538 18.95 6.74 35.30
CA ILE A 538 19.56 5.65 34.54
C ILE A 538 19.58 6.00 33.04
N ILE A 539 18.47 6.50 32.53
CA ILE A 539 18.31 6.93 31.13
C ILE A 539 19.22 8.13 30.86
N GLY A 540 19.21 9.17 31.68
CA GLY A 540 20.05 10.35 31.43
C GLY A 540 21.55 10.14 31.66
N LEU A 541 21.97 9.12 32.42
CA LEU A 541 23.38 8.71 32.46
C LEU A 541 23.81 8.01 31.17
N ALA A 542 22.89 7.30 30.49
CA ALA A 542 23.14 6.72 29.17
C ALA A 542 23.18 7.83 28.09
N ASP A 543 22.28 8.81 28.17
CA ASP A 543 22.14 9.88 27.17
C ASP A 543 23.01 11.12 27.42
N GLN A 544 23.83 11.10 28.48
CA GLN A 544 24.64 12.24 28.93
C GLN A 544 23.84 13.55 29.15
N ASP A 545 22.58 13.43 29.57
CA ASP A 545 21.71 14.59 29.77
C ASP A 545 22.04 15.33 31.07
N LEU A 546 22.64 16.52 30.93
CA LEU A 546 22.99 17.41 32.03
C LEU A 546 21.79 18.18 32.59
N SER A 547 20.64 18.18 31.91
CA SER A 547 19.40 18.85 32.32
C SER A 547 18.82 18.28 33.62
N LEU A 548 19.10 17.00 33.90
CA LEU A 548 18.70 16.29 35.11
C LEU A 548 19.34 16.85 36.40
N LEU A 549 20.39 17.67 36.28
CA LEU A 549 21.04 18.36 37.41
C LEU A 549 20.40 19.72 37.72
N SER A 550 19.40 20.15 36.94
CA SER A 550 18.60 21.35 37.21
C SER A 550 17.63 21.12 38.39
N PRO A 551 17.10 22.18 39.03
CA PRO A 551 16.10 22.04 40.08
C PRO A 551 14.84 21.27 39.63
N ASP A 552 14.41 21.48 38.38
CA ASP A 552 13.27 20.78 37.78
C ASP A 552 13.61 19.32 37.46
N GLY A 553 14.82 19.04 36.98
CA GLY A 553 15.34 17.69 36.79
C GLY A 553 15.53 16.91 38.09
N LEU A 554 15.92 17.58 39.18
CA LEU A 554 16.00 16.97 40.50
C LEU A 554 14.60 16.70 41.09
N ALA A 555 13.63 17.57 40.81
CA ALA A 555 12.24 17.34 41.19
C ALA A 555 11.64 16.16 40.42
N SER A 556 11.89 16.05 39.11
CA SER A 556 11.43 14.93 38.28
C SER A 556 12.04 13.59 38.73
N ILE A 557 13.33 13.56 39.10
CA ILE A 557 13.96 12.36 39.69
C ILE A 557 13.27 11.96 41.01
N VAL A 558 12.92 12.92 41.87
CA VAL A 558 12.26 12.62 43.15
C VAL A 558 10.84 12.10 42.96
N THR A 559 10.05 12.72 42.07
CA THR A 559 8.70 12.24 41.74
C THR A 559 8.74 10.90 40.99
N GLY A 560 9.68 10.75 40.06
CA GLY A 560 9.92 9.52 39.34
C GLY A 560 10.26 8.37 40.27
N THR A 561 11.13 8.59 41.26
CA THR A 561 11.48 7.56 42.26
C THR A 561 10.27 7.08 43.06
N LEU A 562 9.26 7.95 43.29
CA LEU A 562 8.01 7.57 43.95
C LEU A 562 7.05 6.81 43.02
N ASN A 563 7.07 7.12 41.72
CA ASN A 563 6.28 6.48 40.66
C ASN A 563 6.98 5.25 40.03
N PHE A 564 8.17 4.89 40.52
CA PHE A 564 8.94 3.74 40.03
C PHE A 564 8.20 2.40 40.18
N PRO A 565 7.66 2.02 41.36
CA PRO A 565 6.95 0.75 41.50
C PRO A 565 5.60 0.79 40.80
N ALA A 566 5.19 -0.34 40.24
CA ALA A 566 3.92 -0.45 39.55
C ALA A 566 2.70 -0.51 40.51
N ASP A 567 1.60 0.12 40.11
CA ASP A 567 0.31 0.09 40.80
C ASP A 567 -0.56 -1.09 40.35
N THR A 568 -1.41 -1.59 41.24
CA THR A 568 -2.32 -2.74 40.96
C THR A 568 -3.80 -2.40 41.16
N HIS A 569 -4.12 -1.09 41.24
CA HIS A 569 -5.44 -0.57 41.55
C HIS A 569 -6.41 -0.65 40.35
N LEU A 570 -6.95 -1.84 40.08
CA LEU A 570 -7.96 -2.02 39.02
C LEU A 570 -9.22 -1.14 39.24
N SER A 571 -9.52 -0.77 40.49
CA SER A 571 -10.63 0.13 40.85
C SER A 571 -10.54 1.52 40.21
N ASP A 572 -9.36 1.92 39.73
CA ASP A 572 -9.19 3.17 39.00
C ASP A 572 -9.94 3.14 37.66
N HIS A 573 -10.29 1.97 37.13
CA HIS A 573 -11.06 1.83 35.90
C HIS A 573 -12.53 1.46 36.14
N ASP A 574 -12.99 1.42 37.41
CA ASP A 574 -14.40 1.20 37.74
C ASP A 574 -15.21 2.49 37.57
N CYS A 575 -15.60 2.75 36.32
CA CYS A 575 -16.36 3.94 35.96
C CYS A 575 -17.73 4.01 36.64
N GLN A 576 -18.40 2.87 36.85
CA GLN A 576 -19.70 2.86 37.49
C GLN A 576 -19.61 3.35 38.94
N SER A 577 -18.61 2.89 39.69
CA SER A 577 -18.37 3.34 41.06
C SER A 577 -17.85 4.78 41.14
N ARG A 578 -16.98 5.19 40.20
CA ARG A 578 -16.34 6.52 40.22
C ARG A 578 -17.22 7.64 39.68
N PHE A 579 -17.98 7.37 38.62
CA PHE A 579 -18.70 8.39 37.84
C PHE A 579 -20.21 8.13 37.72
N GLY A 580 -20.71 7.00 38.23
CA GLY A 580 -22.14 6.65 38.18
C GLY A 580 -22.63 6.17 36.81
N LYS A 581 -21.73 6.06 35.82
CA LYS A 581 -22.00 5.59 34.45
C LYS A 581 -20.76 4.90 33.86
N VAL A 582 -20.96 4.03 32.89
CA VAL A 582 -19.91 3.43 32.06
C VAL A 582 -19.78 4.15 30.71
N LEU A 583 -18.85 3.73 29.85
CA LEU A 583 -18.82 4.15 28.44
C LEU A 583 -20.02 3.54 27.71
N GLU A 584 -20.53 4.25 26.71
CA GLU A 584 -21.64 3.74 25.88
C GLU A 584 -21.09 2.72 24.87
N PRO A 585 -21.82 1.64 24.58
CA PRO A 585 -21.43 0.68 23.55
C PRO A 585 -21.28 1.34 22.18
N LEU A 586 -20.26 0.92 21.44
CA LEU A 586 -19.94 1.42 20.12
C LEU A 586 -20.81 0.73 19.05
N PRO A 587 -21.16 1.43 17.96
CA PRO A 587 -21.91 0.82 16.88
C PRO A 587 -21.06 -0.22 16.13
N HIS A 588 -21.71 -1.31 15.73
CA HIS A 588 -21.13 -2.30 14.84
C HIS A 588 -20.97 -1.76 13.42
N VAL A 589 -19.94 -2.25 12.72
CA VAL A 589 -19.68 -1.88 11.33
C VAL A 589 -20.74 -2.49 10.42
N THR A 590 -21.26 -1.71 9.47
CA THR A 590 -22.21 -2.19 8.46
C THR A 590 -21.66 -1.91 7.06
N ILE A 591 -21.51 -2.96 6.26
CA ILE A 591 -21.11 -2.83 4.86
C ILE A 591 -22.37 -2.67 3.99
N PRO A 592 -22.52 -1.56 3.25
CA PRO A 592 -23.64 -1.38 2.32
C PRO A 592 -23.54 -2.37 1.15
N PRO A 593 -24.67 -2.76 0.53
CA PRO A 593 -24.66 -3.61 -0.66
C PRO A 593 -23.91 -2.93 -1.82
N PHE A 594 -23.25 -3.74 -2.66
CA PHE A 594 -22.56 -3.26 -3.85
C PHE A 594 -23.55 -2.98 -4.99
N GLU A 595 -23.30 -1.88 -5.72
CA GLU A 595 -24.01 -1.52 -6.95
C GLU A 595 -22.99 -1.18 -8.07
N ARG A 596 -23.17 -1.81 -9.25
CA ARG A 596 -22.35 -1.55 -10.45
C ARG A 596 -22.46 -0.07 -10.86
N SER A 597 -21.36 0.51 -11.32
CA SER A 597 -21.37 1.89 -11.86
C SER A 597 -22.16 2.02 -13.16
N GLY A 598 -22.09 1.00 -14.03
CA GLY A 598 -22.50 1.11 -15.43
C GLY A 598 -21.49 1.88 -16.31
N ASP A 599 -20.29 2.19 -15.79
CA ASP A 599 -19.27 2.98 -16.48
C ASP A 599 -18.23 2.16 -17.28
N ILE A 600 -18.24 0.82 -17.16
CA ILE A 600 -17.24 -0.06 -17.80
C ILE A 600 -17.77 -0.64 -19.11
N ASP A 601 -16.99 -0.48 -20.19
CA ASP A 601 -17.38 -0.91 -21.52
C ASP A 601 -17.17 -2.41 -21.75
N PRO A 602 -18.12 -3.11 -22.41
CA PRO A 602 -17.89 -4.47 -22.88
C PRO A 602 -16.87 -4.49 -24.03
N ALA A 603 -16.14 -5.61 -24.16
CA ALA A 603 -15.18 -5.78 -25.23
C ALA A 603 -15.86 -5.77 -26.62
N PRO A 604 -15.21 -5.18 -27.65
CA PRO A 604 -15.69 -5.29 -29.03
C PRO A 604 -15.59 -6.73 -29.53
N SER A 605 -16.48 -7.13 -30.46
CA SER A 605 -16.40 -8.44 -31.10
C SER A 605 -15.20 -8.54 -32.05
N GLU A 606 -14.67 -9.74 -32.26
CA GLU A 606 -13.55 -9.99 -33.19
C GLU A 606 -13.84 -9.46 -34.61
N GLU A 607 -15.06 -9.61 -35.10
CA GLU A 607 -15.49 -9.09 -36.40
C GLU A 607 -15.37 -7.56 -36.49
N VAL A 608 -15.70 -6.85 -35.40
CA VAL A 608 -15.55 -5.39 -35.33
C VAL A 608 -14.07 -5.02 -35.32
N VAL A 609 -13.25 -5.73 -34.53
CA VAL A 609 -11.80 -5.51 -34.49
C VAL A 609 -11.19 -5.72 -35.88
N GLU A 610 -11.47 -6.84 -36.53
CA GLU A 610 -10.92 -7.18 -37.85
C GLU A 610 -11.31 -6.14 -38.90
N LYS A 611 -12.58 -5.72 -38.92
CA LYS A 611 -13.09 -4.71 -39.84
C LYS A 611 -12.38 -3.37 -39.68
N LEU A 612 -12.26 -2.86 -38.45
CA LEU A 612 -11.65 -1.55 -38.19
C LEU A 612 -10.13 -1.58 -38.42
N CYS A 613 -9.45 -2.62 -37.96
CA CYS A 613 -8.00 -2.74 -38.08
C CYS A 613 -7.53 -2.96 -39.53
N ASN A 614 -8.31 -3.61 -40.39
CA ASN A 614 -7.94 -3.86 -41.78
C ASN A 614 -8.52 -2.83 -42.77
N THR A 615 -9.04 -1.70 -42.27
CA THR A 615 -9.51 -0.60 -43.13
C THR A 615 -8.35 0.06 -43.85
N SER A 616 -8.41 0.16 -45.19
CA SER A 616 -7.41 0.84 -45.99
C SER A 616 -7.52 2.36 -45.82
N VAL A 617 -6.42 3.02 -45.50
CA VAL A 617 -6.32 4.49 -45.43
C VAL A 617 -5.36 5.03 -46.50
N ALA A 618 -5.43 6.34 -46.79
CA ALA A 618 -4.53 6.94 -47.76
C ALA A 618 -3.09 7.02 -47.20
N SER A 619 -2.11 7.07 -48.09
CA SER A 619 -0.71 7.24 -47.71
C SER A 619 -0.52 8.52 -46.89
N GLY A 620 0.07 8.40 -45.70
CA GLY A 620 0.30 9.52 -44.79
C GLY A 620 -0.83 9.81 -43.80
N GLU A 621 -1.95 9.09 -43.87
CA GLU A 621 -3.08 9.19 -42.93
C GLU A 621 -3.04 8.09 -41.88
N ILE A 622 -3.55 8.35 -40.67
CA ILE A 622 -3.68 7.37 -39.61
C ILE A 622 -5.00 6.62 -39.78
N ASN A 623 -5.02 5.32 -39.47
CA ASN A 623 -6.28 4.58 -39.34
C ASN A 623 -6.98 4.99 -38.03
N ARG A 624 -7.70 6.12 -38.08
CA ARG A 624 -8.39 6.72 -36.92
C ARG A 624 -9.53 5.84 -36.41
N ASP A 625 -10.21 5.11 -37.30
CA ASP A 625 -11.29 4.19 -36.94
C ASP A 625 -10.76 3.00 -36.12
N ALA A 626 -9.57 2.49 -36.46
CA ALA A 626 -8.90 1.45 -35.67
C ALA A 626 -8.56 1.88 -34.23
N LEU A 627 -8.49 3.19 -33.94
CA LEU A 627 -8.17 3.67 -32.58
C LEU A 627 -9.26 3.33 -31.56
N GLU A 628 -10.45 2.92 -31.99
CA GLU A 628 -11.54 2.45 -31.12
C GLU A 628 -11.32 1.02 -30.60
N VAL A 629 -10.39 0.26 -31.20
CA VAL A 629 -10.15 -1.17 -30.89
C VAL A 629 -8.67 -1.48 -30.69
N ASN A 630 -8.39 -2.66 -30.14
CA ASN A 630 -7.03 -3.15 -29.94
C ASN A 630 -6.64 -4.00 -31.14
N CYS A 631 -5.83 -3.43 -32.05
CA CYS A 631 -5.44 -4.12 -33.25
C CYS A 631 -4.36 -5.17 -32.96
N PRO A 632 -4.44 -6.37 -33.56
CA PRO A 632 -3.42 -7.40 -33.37
C PRO A 632 -2.00 -6.97 -33.75
N ARG A 633 -1.86 -5.99 -34.65
CA ARG A 633 -0.56 -5.49 -35.10
C ARG A 633 -0.47 -3.97 -35.12
N LEU A 634 0.72 -3.45 -34.86
CA LEU A 634 0.97 -2.01 -34.81
C LEU A 634 0.77 -1.33 -36.17
N ASP A 635 1.13 -1.99 -37.27
CA ASP A 635 1.04 -1.46 -38.64
C ASP A 635 -0.40 -1.12 -39.05
N GLN A 636 -1.39 -1.80 -38.45
CA GLN A 636 -2.82 -1.61 -38.75
C GLN A 636 -3.35 -0.24 -38.35
N TYR A 637 -2.69 0.46 -37.40
CA TYR A 637 -3.01 1.85 -37.07
C TYR A 637 -2.44 2.85 -38.07
N ASN A 638 -1.51 2.44 -38.93
CA ASN A 638 -0.80 3.29 -39.89
C ASN A 638 -0.19 4.56 -39.27
N LEU A 639 0.48 4.42 -38.12
CA LEU A 639 1.09 5.56 -37.40
C LEU A 639 2.37 6.08 -38.05
N PHE A 640 3.07 5.23 -38.80
CA PHE A 640 4.40 5.51 -39.35
C PHE A 640 4.42 5.25 -40.86
N ALA A 641 5.24 6.00 -41.60
CA ALA A 641 5.33 5.89 -43.06
C ALA A 641 5.92 4.55 -43.51
N ASP A 642 6.81 3.97 -42.71
CA ASP A 642 7.28 2.60 -42.85
C ASP A 642 6.59 1.72 -41.78
N PRO A 643 5.76 0.74 -42.15
CA PRO A 643 5.07 -0.14 -41.20
C PRO A 643 6.03 -1.04 -40.40
N HIS A 644 7.26 -1.23 -40.88
CA HIS A 644 8.27 -2.08 -40.24
C HIS A 644 9.31 -1.29 -39.43
N ASP A 645 9.22 0.05 -39.41
CA ASP A 645 10.13 0.90 -38.63
C ASP A 645 9.38 2.07 -37.94
N PRO A 646 9.17 2.02 -36.61
CA PRO A 646 8.49 3.07 -35.85
C PRO A 646 9.36 4.32 -35.67
N ARG A 647 10.60 4.33 -36.18
CA ARG A 647 11.50 5.49 -36.23
C ARG A 647 11.36 6.24 -37.55
N SER A 648 10.61 5.70 -38.51
CA SER A 648 10.31 6.37 -39.78
C SER A 648 9.46 7.63 -39.58
N MET A 649 9.15 8.32 -40.68
CA MET A 649 8.35 9.56 -40.65
C MET A 649 6.98 9.28 -40.02
N PRO A 650 6.58 10.00 -38.95
CA PRO A 650 5.24 9.88 -38.41
C PRO A 650 4.18 10.36 -39.39
N ASN A 651 3.11 9.59 -39.57
CA ASN A 651 1.95 10.01 -40.36
C ASN A 651 1.17 11.14 -39.65
N GLU A 652 0.38 11.88 -40.43
CA GLU A 652 -0.38 13.07 -39.98
C GLU A 652 0.44 14.13 -39.22
N GLY A 653 1.75 14.20 -39.46
CA GLY A 653 2.62 15.17 -38.79
C GLY A 653 2.75 14.94 -37.28
N GLY A 654 2.63 13.68 -36.83
CA GLY A 654 2.90 13.28 -35.45
C GLY A 654 4.16 13.92 -34.89
N MET A 655 4.12 14.33 -33.62
CA MET A 655 5.15 15.14 -32.96
C MET A 655 6.14 14.25 -32.20
N PRO A 656 7.37 14.03 -32.71
CA PRO A 656 8.41 13.36 -31.94
C PRO A 656 8.80 14.19 -30.73
N PHE A 657 9.10 13.54 -29.61
CA PHE A 657 9.59 14.22 -28.41
C PHE A 657 10.57 13.36 -27.61
N VAL A 658 11.38 14.04 -26.81
CA VAL A 658 12.36 13.49 -25.87
C VAL A 658 12.19 14.17 -24.52
N LEU A 659 12.68 13.51 -23.46
CA LEU A 659 12.63 14.02 -22.10
C LEU A 659 14.00 14.53 -21.66
N ASN A 660 14.04 15.49 -20.74
CA ASN A 660 15.29 15.93 -20.09
C ASN A 660 15.91 14.77 -19.29
N SER A 661 15.11 14.13 -18.44
CA SER A 661 15.44 12.91 -17.74
C SER A 661 14.42 11.81 -18.12
N LYS A 662 14.89 10.58 -18.35
CA LYS A 662 14.04 9.47 -18.84
C LYS A 662 13.94 8.34 -17.81
N LEU A 663 12.81 7.64 -17.83
CA LEU A 663 12.62 6.39 -17.09
C LEU A 663 13.74 5.43 -17.49
N PHE A 664 14.45 4.90 -16.49
CA PHE A 664 15.44 3.86 -16.67
C PHE A 664 14.74 2.56 -17.06
N SER A 665 15.27 1.89 -18.09
CA SER A 665 14.77 0.58 -18.52
C SER A 665 15.91 -0.17 -19.20
N ASP A 666 16.76 -0.79 -18.39
CA ASP A 666 17.96 -1.54 -18.80
C ASP A 666 18.78 -0.85 -19.89
N TYR A 667 19.04 0.44 -19.72
CA TYR A 667 19.78 1.27 -20.69
C TYR A 667 19.17 1.41 -22.09
N ALA A 668 17.89 1.07 -22.29
CA ALA A 668 17.20 1.27 -23.56
C ALA A 668 17.19 2.75 -24.02
N THR A 669 17.48 2.96 -25.30
CA THR A 669 17.18 4.20 -26.03
C THR A 669 15.69 4.22 -26.39
N LYS A 670 15.10 5.41 -26.43
CA LYS A 670 13.64 5.54 -26.51
C LYS A 670 13.22 6.55 -27.57
N TYR A 671 12.26 6.14 -28.39
CA TYR A 671 11.59 6.99 -29.38
C TYR A 671 10.17 7.25 -28.92
N ARG A 672 9.71 8.50 -29.01
CA ARG A 672 8.35 8.87 -28.60
C ARG A 672 7.75 9.80 -29.62
N VAL A 673 6.48 9.54 -29.96
CA VAL A 673 5.71 10.37 -30.87
C VAL A 673 4.31 10.57 -30.31
N ALA A 674 3.84 11.81 -30.30
CA ALA A 674 2.46 12.16 -29.96
C ALA A 674 1.67 12.49 -31.22
N PHE A 675 0.61 11.73 -31.49
CA PHE A 675 -0.33 11.91 -32.58
C PHE A 675 -1.60 12.58 -32.07
N ILE A 676 -1.61 13.92 -32.06
CA ILE A 676 -2.77 14.72 -31.66
C ILE A 676 -3.75 14.79 -32.85
N PRO A 677 -5.06 14.57 -32.67
CA PRO A 677 -6.02 14.64 -33.76
C PRO A 677 -6.04 15.99 -34.48
N PRO A 678 -6.18 16.01 -35.82
CA PRO A 678 -6.24 17.25 -36.59
C PRO A 678 -7.25 18.24 -36.04
N GLY A 679 -6.87 19.52 -35.94
CA GLY A 679 -7.72 20.60 -35.44
C GLY A 679 -7.91 20.66 -33.92
N THR A 680 -7.37 19.69 -33.17
CA THR A 680 -7.39 19.69 -31.69
C THR A 680 -6.05 20.14 -31.11
N LYS A 681 -6.04 20.45 -29.80
CA LYS A 681 -4.84 20.96 -29.11
C LYS A 681 -4.70 20.31 -27.74
N ALA A 682 -3.46 20.03 -27.34
CA ALA A 682 -3.14 19.81 -25.94
C ALA A 682 -3.27 21.12 -25.14
N ILE A 683 -3.46 20.98 -23.84
CA ILE A 683 -3.54 22.10 -22.90
C ILE A 683 -2.29 22.09 -22.03
N TYR A 684 -1.62 23.24 -21.96
CA TYR A 684 -0.47 23.49 -21.10
C TYR A 684 -0.86 23.33 -19.62
N ARG A 685 -0.02 22.61 -18.87
CA ARG A 685 -0.14 22.42 -17.41
C ARG A 685 1.28 22.28 -16.85
N ASP A 686 1.63 23.06 -15.85
CA ASP A 686 2.88 22.95 -15.10
C ASP A 686 2.61 22.78 -13.60
N GLY A 687 3.67 22.47 -12.84
CA GLY A 687 3.61 22.32 -11.39
C GLY A 687 3.99 23.58 -10.62
N GLN A 688 4.17 24.73 -11.29
CA GLN A 688 4.51 25.98 -10.63
C GLN A 688 3.39 26.38 -9.66
N ASP A 689 3.79 27.04 -8.57
CA ASP A 689 2.91 27.46 -7.47
C ASP A 689 2.11 26.32 -6.79
N GLY A 690 2.53 25.05 -6.99
CA GLY A 690 1.94 23.88 -6.31
C GLY A 690 0.64 23.35 -6.92
N ASN A 691 0.15 23.93 -8.02
CA ASN A 691 -1.21 23.64 -8.53
C ASN A 691 -1.37 22.26 -9.20
N ASN A 692 -0.29 21.65 -9.68
CA ASN A 692 -0.37 20.38 -10.43
C ASN A 692 0.97 19.62 -10.44
N LEU A 693 1.47 19.28 -9.25
CA LEU A 693 2.76 18.60 -9.06
C LEU A 693 2.88 17.30 -9.86
N ASN A 694 1.77 16.59 -10.06
CA ASN A 694 1.75 15.32 -10.79
C ASN A 694 1.43 15.49 -12.28
N GLY A 695 1.05 16.68 -12.74
CA GLY A 695 0.46 16.88 -14.06
C GLY A 695 1.40 16.77 -15.25
N ALA A 696 0.95 16.06 -16.28
CA ALA A 696 1.46 16.16 -17.65
C ALA A 696 0.62 17.14 -18.48
N LEU A 697 1.05 17.42 -19.72
CA LEU A 697 0.20 18.08 -20.70
C LEU A 697 -1.15 17.35 -20.83
N SER A 698 -2.24 18.11 -20.88
CA SER A 698 -3.58 17.52 -21.05
C SER A 698 -3.90 17.35 -22.52
N PHE A 699 -3.77 16.12 -23.01
CA PHE A 699 -4.04 15.76 -24.40
C PHE A 699 -5.55 15.63 -24.70
N PRO A 700 -6.01 15.98 -25.91
CA PRO A 700 -7.40 15.81 -26.33
C PRO A 700 -7.75 14.33 -26.60
N LEU A 701 -9.05 14.01 -26.60
CA LEU A 701 -9.58 12.69 -26.98
C LEU A 701 -9.06 12.28 -28.37
N GLY A 702 -8.73 11.00 -28.58
CA GLY A 702 -8.18 10.47 -29.83
C GLY A 702 -6.66 10.64 -29.97
N THR A 703 -5.98 11.20 -28.97
CA THR A 703 -4.51 11.27 -28.96
C THR A 703 -3.90 9.88 -28.80
N VAL A 704 -2.87 9.59 -29.59
CA VAL A 704 -2.02 8.41 -29.43
C VAL A 704 -0.61 8.86 -29.03
N ILE A 705 -0.03 8.24 -28.01
CA ILE A 705 1.40 8.36 -27.69
C ILE A 705 2.05 7.01 -27.94
N ALA A 706 2.92 6.95 -28.95
CA ALA A 706 3.74 5.77 -29.21
C ALA A 706 5.09 5.92 -28.50
N LYS A 707 5.54 4.88 -27.81
CA LYS A 707 6.85 4.82 -27.15
C LYS A 707 7.56 3.52 -27.54
N THR A 708 8.62 3.62 -28.32
CA THR A 708 9.45 2.48 -28.73
C THR A 708 10.71 2.39 -27.89
N PHE A 709 11.03 1.19 -27.41
CA PHE A 709 12.24 0.88 -26.68
C PHE A 709 13.19 0.10 -27.58
N ALA A 710 14.42 0.58 -27.65
CA ALA A 710 15.44 0.00 -28.51
C ALA A 710 16.77 -0.14 -27.78
N PHE A 711 17.57 -1.09 -28.26
CA PHE A 711 18.88 -1.40 -27.70
C PHE A 711 19.95 -1.13 -28.76
N THR A 712 20.71 -0.06 -28.52
CA THR A 712 21.69 0.46 -29.47
C THR A 712 23.04 -0.21 -29.26
N ASP A 713 23.63 -0.67 -30.36
CA ASP A 713 25.01 -1.17 -30.43
C ASP A 713 25.75 -0.40 -31.54
N GLU A 714 26.44 0.66 -31.12
CA GLU A 714 27.26 1.50 -32.01
C GLU A 714 28.45 0.73 -32.59
N SER A 715 28.91 -0.35 -31.92
CA SER A 715 30.04 -1.15 -32.41
C SER A 715 29.67 -1.95 -33.66
N ASN A 716 28.42 -2.40 -33.71
CA ASN A 716 27.85 -3.15 -34.83
C ASN A 716 26.98 -2.30 -35.78
N HIS A 717 26.87 -0.98 -35.51
CA HIS A 717 25.99 -0.07 -36.26
C HIS A 717 24.54 -0.59 -36.32
N SER A 718 24.07 -1.19 -35.23
CA SER A 718 22.77 -1.83 -35.14
C SER A 718 21.97 -1.27 -33.98
N GLU A 719 20.65 -1.34 -34.10
CA GLU A 719 19.73 -0.97 -33.04
C GLU A 719 18.54 -1.94 -33.08
N GLN A 720 18.41 -2.75 -32.04
CA GLN A 720 17.34 -3.75 -31.91
C GLN A 720 16.09 -3.07 -31.38
N LEU A 721 15.00 -3.09 -32.15
CA LEU A 721 13.67 -2.74 -31.65
C LEU A 721 13.13 -3.92 -30.83
N VAL A 722 12.67 -3.67 -29.61
CA VAL A 722 12.16 -4.72 -28.72
C VAL A 722 10.67 -4.56 -28.50
N GLU A 723 10.20 -3.35 -28.21
CA GLU A 723 8.79 -3.10 -27.98
C GLU A 723 8.35 -1.70 -28.41
N THR A 724 7.06 -1.57 -28.70
CA THR A 724 6.36 -0.29 -28.84
C THR A 724 5.11 -0.30 -27.96
N ARG A 725 5.02 0.65 -27.02
CA ARG A 725 3.81 0.85 -26.21
C ARG A 725 2.98 1.98 -26.79
N LEU A 726 1.69 1.74 -27.02
CA LEU A 726 0.73 2.78 -27.32
C LEU A 726 -0.02 3.20 -26.07
N LEU A 727 -0.19 4.50 -25.87
CA LEU A 727 -1.20 5.07 -24.98
C LEU A 727 -2.24 5.75 -25.86
N ILE A 728 -3.48 5.25 -25.88
CA ILE A 728 -4.57 5.76 -26.71
C ILE A 728 -5.62 6.38 -25.80
N LYS A 729 -5.93 7.67 -26.00
CA LYS A 729 -6.99 8.33 -25.24
C LYS A 729 -8.35 8.09 -25.89
N ARG A 730 -9.22 7.34 -25.21
CA ARG A 730 -10.56 6.94 -25.65
C ARG A 730 -11.64 7.58 -24.78
N LEU A 731 -12.88 7.42 -25.21
CA LEU A 731 -14.09 7.79 -24.46
C LEU A 731 -14.82 6.49 -24.14
N SER A 732 -15.14 6.26 -22.86
CA SER A 732 -16.02 5.14 -22.49
C SER A 732 -17.43 5.35 -23.04
N LYS A 733 -18.25 4.30 -23.07
CA LYS A 733 -19.69 4.41 -23.39
C LYS A 733 -20.44 5.31 -22.42
N SER A 734 -19.96 5.45 -21.18
CA SER A 734 -20.51 6.41 -20.21
C SER A 734 -20.03 7.86 -20.42
N GLY A 735 -19.23 8.11 -21.46
CA GLY A 735 -18.78 9.46 -21.82
C GLY A 735 -17.59 9.95 -20.99
N LYS A 736 -16.87 9.07 -20.29
CA LYS A 736 -15.70 9.42 -19.49
C LYS A 736 -14.41 9.19 -20.29
N PRO A 737 -13.44 10.12 -20.26
CA PRO A 737 -12.16 9.90 -20.92
C PRO A 737 -11.36 8.83 -20.18
N MET A 738 -10.69 7.96 -20.93
CA MET A 738 -9.79 6.93 -20.42
C MET A 738 -8.56 6.79 -21.31
N TRP A 739 -7.47 6.26 -20.77
CA TRP A 739 -6.27 5.92 -21.53
C TRP A 739 -6.08 4.42 -21.57
N GLU A 740 -5.85 3.89 -22.76
CA GLU A 740 -5.57 2.47 -22.95
C GLU A 740 -4.11 2.25 -23.30
N GLY A 741 -3.45 1.38 -22.53
CA GLY A 741 -2.05 1.01 -22.69
C GLY A 741 -1.93 -0.31 -23.44
N LEU A 742 -1.29 -0.29 -24.61
CA LEU A 742 -1.14 -1.46 -25.48
C LEU A 742 0.35 -1.79 -25.69
N PRO A 743 0.89 -2.85 -25.05
CA PRO A 743 2.24 -3.34 -25.35
C PRO A 743 2.27 -4.13 -26.66
N TYR A 744 3.18 -3.73 -27.58
CA TYR A 744 3.52 -4.50 -28.77
C TYR A 744 4.97 -4.96 -28.70
N VAL A 745 5.22 -6.22 -29.05
CA VAL A 745 6.56 -6.81 -29.10
C VAL A 745 7.00 -6.94 -30.55
N TRP A 746 8.24 -6.52 -30.84
CA TRP A 746 8.83 -6.64 -32.16
C TRP A 746 9.41 -8.04 -32.37
N GLU A 747 8.94 -8.71 -33.41
CA GLU A 747 9.40 -10.02 -33.86
C GLU A 747 9.63 -10.02 -35.38
N LYS A 748 9.86 -11.20 -35.96
CA LYS A 748 9.98 -11.38 -37.41
C LYS A 748 8.83 -12.21 -37.93
N ASP A 749 8.21 -11.76 -39.01
CA ASP A 749 7.19 -12.53 -39.71
C ASP A 749 7.80 -13.74 -40.46
N ASP A 750 6.94 -14.52 -41.13
CA ASP A 750 7.35 -15.69 -41.94
C ASP A 750 8.35 -15.34 -43.07
N ASN A 751 8.42 -14.08 -43.49
CA ASN A 751 9.34 -13.59 -44.52
C ASN A 751 10.65 -13.02 -43.93
N GLY A 752 10.73 -12.93 -42.60
CA GLY A 752 11.86 -12.36 -41.88
C GLY A 752 11.80 -10.84 -41.71
N GLU A 753 10.70 -10.19 -42.07
CA GLU A 753 10.48 -8.75 -41.92
C GLU A 753 10.05 -8.40 -40.49
N PRO A 754 10.50 -7.26 -39.92
CA PRO A 754 10.11 -6.85 -38.58
C PRO A 754 8.60 -6.58 -38.48
N ILE A 755 7.94 -7.15 -37.48
CA ILE A 755 6.51 -6.93 -37.22
C ILE A 755 6.28 -6.75 -35.72
N ALA A 756 5.38 -5.84 -35.35
CA ALA A 756 5.05 -5.58 -33.95
C ALA A 756 3.66 -6.12 -33.63
N VAL A 757 3.60 -7.14 -32.78
CA VAL A 757 2.37 -7.87 -32.42
C VAL A 757 1.90 -7.48 -31.03
N TYR A 758 0.59 -7.29 -30.89
CA TYR A 758 -0.03 -6.95 -29.61
C TYR A 758 0.13 -8.12 -28.64
N GLN A 759 0.81 -7.86 -27.53
CA GLN A 759 1.17 -8.88 -26.54
C GLN A 759 0.66 -8.44 -25.16
N PRO A 760 -0.65 -8.56 -24.87
CA PRO A 760 -1.23 -8.08 -23.61
C PRO A 760 -0.53 -8.68 -22.38
N GLY A 761 -0.11 -9.95 -22.46
CA GLY A 761 0.63 -10.65 -21.40
C GLY A 761 2.09 -10.22 -21.23
N GLY A 762 2.61 -9.28 -22.02
CA GLY A 762 4.01 -8.88 -21.97
C GLY A 762 4.96 -9.93 -22.54
N ALA A 763 6.26 -9.74 -22.31
CA ALA A 763 7.31 -10.64 -22.79
C ALA A 763 8.62 -10.49 -22.00
N GLN A 764 9.49 -11.49 -22.11
CA GLN A 764 10.88 -11.46 -21.63
C GLN A 764 11.81 -11.58 -22.83
N VAL A 765 12.79 -10.68 -22.95
CA VAL A 765 13.68 -10.61 -24.11
C VAL A 765 15.14 -10.47 -23.66
N ALA A 766 16.05 -11.22 -24.29
CA ALA A 766 17.48 -11.03 -24.11
C ALA A 766 17.96 -9.82 -24.92
N VAL A 767 18.72 -8.92 -24.29
CA VAL A 767 19.13 -7.64 -24.87
C VAL A 767 20.59 -7.31 -24.55
N HIS A 768 21.20 -6.52 -25.43
CA HIS A 768 22.57 -6.03 -25.30
C HIS A 768 22.64 -4.55 -25.66
N TRP A 769 23.44 -3.77 -24.95
CA TRP A 769 23.70 -2.37 -25.28
C TRP A 769 25.20 -2.07 -25.32
N HIS A 770 25.57 -1.21 -26.27
CA HIS A 770 26.91 -0.65 -26.40
C HIS A 770 26.83 0.70 -27.11
N TYR A 771 26.63 1.80 -26.37
CA TYR A 771 26.48 3.14 -26.96
C TYR A 771 27.00 4.26 -26.06
N ARG A 772 27.34 5.40 -26.64
CA ARG A 772 27.63 6.62 -25.88
C ARG A 772 26.34 7.36 -25.56
N ASP A 773 26.08 7.60 -24.28
CA ASP A 773 24.93 8.39 -23.87
C ASP A 773 24.98 9.81 -24.49
N ALA A 774 23.89 10.21 -25.14
CA ALA A 774 23.84 11.43 -25.94
C ALA A 774 24.03 12.73 -25.12
N ASN A 775 23.78 12.68 -23.81
CA ASN A 775 23.90 13.86 -22.94
C ASN A 775 25.24 13.88 -22.18
N SER A 776 25.64 12.76 -21.57
CA SER A 776 26.87 12.68 -20.75
C SER A 776 28.13 12.27 -21.54
N GLY A 777 27.97 11.67 -22.73
CA GLY A 777 29.07 11.15 -23.54
C GLY A 777 29.73 9.87 -22.99
N LYS A 778 29.26 9.36 -21.85
CA LYS A 778 29.77 8.12 -21.23
C LYS A 778 29.44 6.93 -22.13
N LEU A 779 30.42 6.05 -22.35
CA LEU A 779 30.17 4.76 -23.01
C LEU A 779 29.49 3.83 -22.01
N LEU A 780 28.32 3.33 -22.39
CA LEU A 780 27.51 2.39 -21.62
C LEU A 780 27.52 1.05 -22.34
N THR A 781 27.81 -0.03 -21.61
CA THR A 781 27.86 -1.39 -22.18
C THR A 781 27.36 -2.43 -21.18
N GLY A 782 26.65 -3.43 -21.67
CA GLY A 782 26.12 -4.52 -20.84
C GLY A 782 25.09 -5.37 -21.57
N SER A 783 24.53 -6.35 -20.88
CA SER A 783 23.47 -7.22 -21.39
C SER A 783 22.65 -7.80 -20.24
N THR A 784 21.46 -8.28 -20.55
CA THR A 784 20.60 -9.05 -19.64
C THR A 784 19.76 -10.03 -20.46
N ASP A 785 19.51 -11.21 -19.92
CA ASP A 785 18.63 -12.21 -20.54
C ASP A 785 17.16 -12.01 -20.13
N GLY A 786 16.88 -11.04 -19.24
CA GLY A 786 15.57 -10.86 -18.61
C GLY A 786 15.01 -9.44 -18.73
N TYR A 787 15.17 -8.78 -19.89
CA TYR A 787 14.44 -7.52 -20.12
C TYR A 787 12.94 -7.81 -20.20
N SER A 788 12.19 -7.28 -19.25
CA SER A 788 10.75 -7.47 -19.16
C SER A 788 9.99 -6.35 -19.89
N VAL A 789 9.20 -6.76 -20.89
CA VAL A 789 8.10 -5.99 -21.46
C VAL A 789 6.90 -6.19 -20.54
N PRO A 790 6.43 -5.16 -19.80
CA PRO A 790 5.33 -5.30 -18.85
C PRO A 790 4.03 -5.68 -19.54
N ASN A 791 3.24 -6.51 -18.87
CA ASN A 791 1.88 -6.82 -19.30
C ASN A 791 0.94 -5.60 -19.14
N ALA A 792 -0.25 -5.66 -19.72
CA ALA A 792 -1.19 -4.54 -19.77
C ALA A 792 -1.60 -4.03 -18.38
N ASN A 793 -1.83 -4.93 -17.42
CA ASN A 793 -2.22 -4.56 -16.05
C ASN A 793 -1.03 -3.97 -15.27
N GLN A 794 0.19 -4.48 -15.47
CA GLN A 794 1.42 -3.93 -14.88
C GLN A 794 1.68 -2.48 -15.30
N CYS A 795 1.24 -2.08 -16.51
CA CYS A 795 1.35 -0.68 -16.94
C CYS A 795 0.50 0.26 -16.07
N ILE A 796 -0.68 -0.19 -15.61
CA ILE A 796 -1.61 0.63 -14.83
C ILE A 796 -1.04 0.89 -13.42
N THR A 797 -0.21 0.01 -12.85
CA THR A 797 0.49 0.23 -11.58
C THR A 797 1.24 1.56 -11.51
N CYS A 798 1.84 2.00 -12.63
CA CYS A 798 2.55 3.29 -12.70
C CYS A 798 1.67 4.44 -13.21
N HIS A 799 0.60 4.13 -13.94
CA HIS A 799 -0.14 5.11 -14.74
C HIS A 799 -1.54 5.44 -14.19
N GLY A 800 -2.10 4.61 -13.31
CA GLY A 800 -3.49 4.61 -12.86
C GLY A 800 -3.79 5.45 -11.61
N ASN A 801 -3.07 6.55 -11.41
CA ASN A 801 -3.29 7.43 -10.25
C ASN A 801 -4.71 8.02 -10.24
N ASP A 802 -5.26 8.22 -9.04
CA ASP A 802 -6.64 8.65 -8.81
C ASP A 802 -6.95 10.09 -9.26
N ASP A 803 -5.92 10.89 -9.55
CA ASP A 803 -6.03 12.27 -10.05
C ASP A 803 -6.08 12.36 -11.59
N ARG A 804 -6.06 11.21 -12.29
CA ARG A 804 -5.97 11.16 -13.76
C ARG A 804 -7.14 10.38 -14.37
N PRO A 805 -7.40 10.58 -15.68
CA PRO A 805 -8.32 9.71 -16.40
C PRO A 805 -7.88 8.24 -16.25
N ALA A 806 -8.85 7.34 -16.03
CA ALA A 806 -8.61 5.94 -15.75
C ALA A 806 -7.74 5.24 -16.81
N GLY A 807 -7.06 4.16 -16.40
CA GLY A 807 -6.19 3.35 -17.24
C GLY A 807 -4.75 3.87 -17.29
N SER A 808 -4.15 3.96 -18.48
CA SER A 808 -2.71 4.21 -18.65
C SER A 808 -2.34 5.68 -18.97
N ALA A 809 -2.76 6.64 -18.15
CA ALA A 809 -2.53 8.07 -18.40
C ALA A 809 -1.03 8.45 -18.49
N PRO A 810 -0.60 9.34 -19.41
CA PRO A 810 0.81 9.62 -19.64
C PRO A 810 1.50 10.31 -18.45
N ILE A 811 2.69 9.81 -18.10
CA ILE A 811 3.49 10.31 -16.96
C ILE A 811 4.55 11.34 -17.40
N GLY A 812 5.33 10.99 -18.43
CA GLY A 812 6.53 11.73 -18.83
C GLY A 812 6.35 13.10 -19.51
N PRO A 813 5.29 13.36 -20.32
CA PRO A 813 5.08 14.63 -21.03
C PRO A 813 4.70 15.83 -20.12
N LYS A 814 5.45 16.05 -19.04
CA LYS A 814 5.34 17.24 -18.20
C LYS A 814 6.12 18.39 -18.83
N VAL A 815 5.68 19.63 -18.64
CA VAL A 815 6.35 20.83 -19.20
C VAL A 815 7.84 20.82 -18.86
N ARG A 816 8.18 20.56 -17.59
CA ARG A 816 9.56 20.48 -17.11
C ARG A 816 10.42 19.40 -17.74
N ASN A 817 9.82 18.33 -18.26
CA ASN A 817 10.54 17.28 -18.99
C ASN A 817 10.65 17.55 -20.49
N LEU A 818 9.82 18.44 -21.04
CA LEU A 818 9.82 18.79 -22.46
C LEU A 818 10.62 20.07 -22.77
N ASN A 819 10.93 20.89 -21.75
CA ASN A 819 11.64 22.16 -21.89
C ASN A 819 13.13 21.97 -22.23
N ARG A 820 13.39 21.61 -23.49
CA ARG A 820 14.69 21.51 -24.14
C ARG A 820 14.51 21.53 -25.67
N PRO A 821 15.57 21.77 -26.44
CA PRO A 821 15.59 21.44 -27.87
C PRO A 821 15.45 19.93 -28.10
N TYR A 822 14.70 19.55 -29.14
CA TYR A 822 14.64 18.15 -29.57
C TYR A 822 16.02 17.67 -30.04
N ALA A 823 16.43 16.51 -29.53
CA ALA A 823 17.62 15.77 -29.97
C ALA A 823 17.37 14.28 -29.75
N PRO A 824 17.64 13.39 -30.74
CA PRO A 824 17.43 11.97 -30.59
C PRO A 824 18.34 11.37 -29.49
N GLU A 825 17.83 10.36 -28.78
CA GLU A 825 18.58 9.69 -27.70
C GLU A 825 19.68 8.75 -28.23
N SER A 826 19.57 8.33 -29.49
CA SER A 826 20.48 7.39 -30.16
C SER A 826 21.18 8.08 -31.33
N SER A 827 22.48 7.81 -31.47
CA SER A 827 23.28 8.26 -32.61
C SER A 827 22.83 7.61 -33.93
N PHE A 828 22.08 6.51 -33.87
CA PHE A 828 21.51 5.81 -35.02
C PHE A 828 20.62 6.73 -35.89
N MET A 829 19.91 7.68 -35.27
CA MET A 829 19.08 8.67 -35.99
C MET A 829 19.87 9.82 -36.63
N GLY A 830 21.19 9.86 -36.44
CA GLY A 830 22.03 10.96 -36.88
C GLY A 830 21.60 12.31 -36.29
N THR A 831 21.86 13.38 -37.04
CA THR A 831 21.61 14.75 -36.57
C THR A 831 20.20 15.26 -36.83
N SER A 832 19.52 14.70 -37.84
CA SER A 832 18.18 15.10 -38.30
C SER A 832 17.06 14.59 -37.39
N GLY A 833 17.28 13.50 -36.66
CA GLY A 833 16.26 12.90 -35.79
C GLY A 833 15.05 12.31 -36.56
N GLN A 834 14.03 11.87 -35.83
CA GLN A 834 12.85 11.26 -36.42
C GLN A 834 12.06 12.25 -37.28
N GLY A 835 11.79 11.89 -38.53
CA GLY A 835 11.04 12.73 -39.48
C GLY A 835 11.68 14.08 -39.83
N GLY A 836 12.98 14.26 -39.58
CA GLY A 836 13.68 15.54 -39.81
C GLY A 836 13.22 16.66 -38.88
N PHE A 837 12.73 16.31 -37.68
CA PHE A 837 12.19 17.26 -36.72
C PHE A 837 13.23 18.32 -36.32
N PRO A 838 12.87 19.63 -36.33
CA PRO A 838 13.83 20.70 -36.08
C PRO A 838 14.35 20.66 -34.63
N ARG A 839 15.63 20.99 -34.45
CA ARG A 839 16.29 21.11 -33.14
C ARG A 839 15.93 22.43 -32.44
N VAL A 840 14.64 22.63 -32.21
CA VAL A 840 14.07 23.77 -31.47
C VAL A 840 13.42 23.27 -30.19
N ASN A 841 13.10 24.20 -29.28
CA ASN A 841 12.40 23.87 -28.04
C ASN A 841 11.08 23.14 -28.36
N GLN A 842 10.85 21.99 -27.72
CA GLN A 842 9.72 21.11 -28.06
C GLN A 842 8.37 21.76 -27.77
N LEU A 843 8.26 22.52 -26.67
CA LEU A 843 7.04 23.26 -26.32
C LEU A 843 6.78 24.37 -27.34
N GLN A 844 7.83 25.10 -27.74
CA GLN A 844 7.72 26.13 -28.79
C GLN A 844 7.27 25.52 -30.12
N ALA A 845 7.84 24.38 -30.51
CA ALA A 845 7.43 23.69 -31.74
C ALA A 845 5.96 23.24 -31.70
N MET A 846 5.44 22.81 -30.54
CA MET A 846 4.01 22.50 -30.40
C MET A 846 3.15 23.76 -30.51
N ILE A 847 3.58 24.90 -29.96
CA ILE A 847 2.88 26.20 -30.09
C ILE A 847 2.85 26.65 -31.56
N ASP A 848 4.00 26.64 -32.24
CA ASP A 848 4.14 27.10 -33.63
C ASP A 848 3.31 26.25 -34.61
N ARG A 849 3.14 24.95 -34.30
CA ARG A 849 2.30 24.02 -35.06
C ARG A 849 0.83 24.06 -34.65
N GLY A 850 0.46 24.88 -33.67
CA GLY A 850 -0.90 24.98 -33.16
C GLY A 850 -1.40 23.77 -32.37
N LEU A 851 -0.50 22.93 -31.86
CA LEU A 851 -0.77 21.70 -31.12
C LEU A 851 -0.88 21.90 -29.61
N LEU A 852 -0.43 23.05 -29.08
CA LEU A 852 -0.49 23.38 -27.66
C LEU A 852 -1.22 24.72 -27.45
N SER A 853 -2.05 24.76 -26.41
CA SER A 853 -2.83 25.95 -26.02
C SER A 853 -2.65 26.27 -24.53
N GLY A 854 -2.87 27.51 -24.14
CA GLY A 854 -2.75 27.97 -22.75
C GLY A 854 -1.32 28.18 -22.24
N ALA A 855 -0.30 27.91 -23.06
CA ALA A 855 1.09 28.19 -22.70
C ALA A 855 1.36 29.71 -22.69
N PRO A 856 2.22 30.21 -21.78
CA PRO A 856 2.71 31.58 -21.86
C PRO A 856 3.58 31.78 -23.11
N THR A 857 3.83 33.03 -23.48
CA THR A 857 4.90 33.33 -24.46
C THR A 857 6.23 32.88 -23.87
N LEU A 858 6.94 31.97 -24.55
CA LEU A 858 8.17 31.38 -24.03
C LEU A 858 9.37 32.32 -24.26
N GLU A 859 10.18 32.49 -23.23
CA GLU A 859 11.45 33.23 -23.28
C GLU A 859 12.60 32.24 -23.51
N ILE A 860 12.94 32.01 -24.78
CA ILE A 860 13.97 31.04 -25.16
C ILE A 860 15.37 31.66 -25.10
N ASN A 861 16.28 31.07 -24.31
CA ASN A 861 17.68 31.49 -24.24
C ASN A 861 18.54 30.90 -25.38
N ASP A 862 19.83 31.25 -25.40
CA ASP A 862 20.79 30.79 -26.42
C ASP A 862 21.01 29.26 -26.45
N LYS A 863 20.61 28.54 -25.39
CA LYS A 863 20.64 27.07 -25.31
C LYS A 863 19.33 26.43 -25.80
N GLY A 864 18.36 27.23 -26.25
CA GLY A 864 17.05 26.75 -26.68
C GLY A 864 16.14 26.30 -25.55
N ILE A 865 16.37 26.78 -24.33
CA ILE A 865 15.60 26.49 -23.12
C ILE A 865 14.70 27.68 -22.80
N ALA A 866 13.43 27.44 -22.47
CA ALA A 866 12.53 28.47 -21.98
C ALA A 866 12.83 28.80 -20.50
N THR A 867 13.15 30.06 -20.18
CA THR A 867 13.58 30.47 -18.84
C THR A 867 12.43 30.85 -17.91
N ASN A 868 11.24 31.05 -18.45
CA ASN A 868 10.05 31.50 -17.71
C ASN A 868 9.04 30.38 -17.43
N VAL A 869 9.40 29.11 -17.67
CA VAL A 869 8.60 27.93 -17.36
C VAL A 869 9.47 26.86 -16.72
N GLU A 870 8.84 25.89 -16.05
CA GLU A 870 9.54 24.83 -15.33
C GLU A 870 10.48 23.99 -16.23
N ARG A 871 11.54 23.43 -15.61
CA ARG A 871 12.52 22.55 -16.26
C ARG A 871 13.15 21.61 -15.24
N LEU A 872 13.22 20.32 -15.57
CA LEU A 872 14.09 19.37 -14.86
C LEU A 872 15.47 19.33 -15.53
N PRO A 873 16.56 19.21 -14.76
CA PRO A 873 17.87 18.93 -15.35
C PRO A 873 17.93 17.53 -15.96
N HIS A 874 18.91 17.33 -16.83
CA HIS A 874 19.47 16.01 -17.11
C HIS A 874 20.19 15.53 -15.85
N TRP A 875 19.66 14.50 -15.21
CA TRP A 875 20.18 14.01 -13.93
C TRP A 875 21.68 13.60 -14.01
N ASN A 876 22.14 13.16 -15.20
CA ASN A 876 23.50 12.68 -15.43
C ASN A 876 24.48 13.72 -15.99
N VAL A 877 24.11 15.01 -16.06
CA VAL A 877 24.98 16.08 -16.59
C VAL A 877 25.25 17.13 -15.52
N PRO A 878 26.44 17.15 -14.88
CA PRO A 878 26.79 18.15 -13.88
C PRO A 878 26.64 19.60 -14.38
N GLY A 879 25.96 20.43 -13.59
CA GLY A 879 25.69 21.85 -13.87
C GLY A 879 24.47 22.09 -14.77
N ASP A 880 23.77 21.04 -15.22
CA ASP A 880 22.57 21.21 -16.05
C ASP A 880 21.37 21.76 -15.28
N SER A 881 21.40 21.74 -13.95
CA SER A 881 20.41 22.44 -13.11
C SER A 881 20.47 23.97 -13.26
N GLY A 882 21.59 24.51 -13.75
CA GLY A 882 21.90 25.94 -13.76
C GLY A 882 22.81 26.38 -12.61
N ALA A 883 22.96 25.55 -11.57
CA ALA A 883 23.93 25.77 -10.51
C ALA A 883 25.35 25.37 -10.95
N ALA A 884 26.37 25.75 -10.15
CA ALA A 884 27.74 25.34 -10.42
C ALA A 884 27.86 23.81 -10.44
N ALA A 885 28.52 23.26 -11.46
CA ALA A 885 28.62 21.80 -11.63
C ALA A 885 29.17 21.11 -10.37
N ASN A 886 28.45 20.11 -9.87
CA ASN A 886 28.71 19.37 -8.64
C ASN A 886 28.67 20.20 -7.34
N SER A 887 28.05 21.38 -7.34
CA SER A 887 27.65 22.01 -6.08
C SER A 887 26.56 21.17 -5.39
N PRO A 888 26.34 21.35 -4.07
CA PRO A 888 25.23 20.70 -3.36
C PRO A 888 23.86 20.92 -4.05
N GLU A 889 23.60 22.14 -4.50
CA GLU A 889 22.38 22.51 -5.24
C GLU A 889 22.25 21.77 -6.59
N ASP A 890 23.35 21.62 -7.34
CA ASP A 890 23.36 20.86 -8.59
C ASP A 890 23.13 19.36 -8.37
N ILE A 891 23.79 18.78 -7.36
CA ILE A 891 23.64 17.36 -7.01
C ILE A 891 22.20 17.06 -6.59
N GLU A 892 21.63 17.86 -5.68
CA GLU A 892 20.26 17.67 -5.22
C GLU A 892 19.25 17.82 -6.37
N SER A 893 19.35 18.88 -7.17
CA SER A 893 18.42 19.10 -8.29
C SER A 893 18.45 17.94 -9.30
N ARG A 894 19.64 17.44 -9.62
CA ARG A 894 19.82 16.27 -10.50
C ARG A 894 19.29 14.98 -9.89
N MET A 895 19.55 14.73 -8.61
CA MET A 895 19.04 13.54 -7.92
C MET A 895 17.51 13.55 -7.85
N ARG A 896 16.91 14.69 -7.50
CA ARG A 896 15.45 14.85 -7.46
C ARG A 896 14.81 14.70 -8.84
N ALA A 897 15.47 15.13 -9.92
CA ALA A 897 15.00 14.87 -11.28
C ALA A 897 15.00 13.37 -11.63
N TYR A 898 16.01 12.62 -11.17
CA TYR A 898 16.03 11.17 -11.32
C TYR A 898 14.91 10.49 -10.53
N LEU A 899 14.74 10.86 -9.25
CA LEU A 899 13.69 10.31 -8.38
C LEU A 899 12.29 10.63 -8.91
N GLU A 900 12.05 11.83 -9.47
CA GLU A 900 10.75 12.16 -10.05
C GLU A 900 10.42 11.23 -11.22
N VAL A 901 11.35 11.07 -12.17
CA VAL A 901 11.04 10.32 -13.39
C VAL A 901 10.92 8.81 -13.14
N ASN A 902 11.63 8.28 -12.13
CA ASN A 902 11.69 6.84 -11.88
C ASN A 902 10.80 6.37 -10.71
N CYS A 903 10.46 7.24 -9.75
CA CYS A 903 9.82 6.80 -8.50
C CYS A 903 8.56 7.59 -8.13
N GLN A 904 8.47 8.88 -8.48
CA GLN A 904 7.37 9.76 -8.02
C GLN A 904 5.98 9.33 -8.46
N HIS A 905 5.84 8.66 -9.61
CA HIS A 905 4.54 8.17 -10.07
C HIS A 905 3.93 7.11 -9.13
N CYS A 906 4.75 6.37 -8.37
CA CYS A 906 4.30 5.54 -7.26
C CYS A 906 4.30 6.33 -5.94
N HIS A 907 5.39 7.08 -5.70
CA HIS A 907 5.63 7.88 -4.50
C HIS A 907 5.06 9.29 -4.64
N ASN A 908 3.73 9.35 -4.74
CA ASN A 908 2.92 10.56 -4.62
C ASN A 908 1.64 10.22 -3.85
N ASP A 909 0.90 11.25 -3.47
CA ASP A 909 -0.33 11.19 -2.69
C ASP A 909 -1.46 10.39 -3.35
N LYS A 910 -1.42 10.18 -4.67
CA LYS A 910 -2.40 9.40 -5.44
C LYS A 910 -1.79 8.18 -6.16
N GLY A 911 -0.56 7.80 -5.81
CA GLY A 911 0.19 6.72 -6.47
C GLY A 911 0.08 5.36 -5.76
N ALA A 912 0.63 4.31 -6.38
CA ALA A 912 0.61 2.96 -5.81
C ALA A 912 1.32 2.79 -4.45
N ALA A 913 2.16 3.76 -4.04
CA ALA A 913 2.84 3.80 -2.75
C ALA A 913 2.42 4.99 -1.87
N SER A 914 1.24 5.59 -2.11
CA SER A 914 0.72 6.73 -1.35
C SER A 914 0.63 6.44 0.16
N ASN A 915 0.18 5.24 0.51
CA ASN A 915 -0.03 4.78 1.88
C ASN A 915 1.23 4.78 2.73
N THR A 916 2.43 4.89 2.13
CA THR A 916 3.70 4.94 2.88
C THR A 916 4.05 6.33 3.36
N GLY A 917 3.39 7.39 2.90
CA GLY A 917 3.73 8.78 3.25
C GLY A 917 5.11 9.25 2.76
N PHE A 918 5.68 8.58 1.75
CA PHE A 918 6.97 8.91 1.15
C PHE A 918 6.78 9.38 -0.29
N TYR A 919 7.04 10.67 -0.53
CA TYR A 919 6.72 11.37 -1.77
C TYR A 919 7.94 12.00 -2.43
N LEU A 920 8.03 11.91 -3.76
CA LEU A 920 9.27 12.17 -4.51
C LEU A 920 9.16 13.22 -5.63
N ASP A 921 8.19 14.13 -5.55
CA ASP A 921 8.08 15.22 -6.52
C ASP A 921 9.21 16.25 -6.42
N HIS A 922 9.60 16.84 -7.55
CA HIS A 922 10.77 17.72 -7.63
C HIS A 922 10.59 19.09 -6.93
N PHE A 923 9.38 19.48 -6.53
CA PHE A 923 9.15 20.78 -5.90
C PHE A 923 9.02 20.70 -4.38
N ARG A 924 8.59 19.55 -3.85
CA ARG A 924 8.43 19.31 -2.42
C ARG A 924 9.72 19.50 -1.60
N PRO A 925 9.69 20.23 -0.49
CA PRO A 925 10.83 20.34 0.41
C PRO A 925 11.36 18.97 0.85
N VAL A 926 12.68 18.83 0.91
CA VAL A 926 13.33 17.60 1.41
C VAL A 926 13.22 17.58 2.95
N ASN A 927 12.27 16.80 3.46
CA ASN A 927 11.96 16.66 4.88
C ASN A 927 11.49 15.23 5.18
N VAL A 928 10.79 15.01 6.30
CA VAL A 928 10.23 13.69 6.68
C VAL A 928 9.35 13.07 5.58
N SER A 929 8.53 13.87 4.87
CA SER A 929 7.69 13.38 3.77
C SER A 929 8.50 12.98 2.52
N TYR A 930 9.74 13.49 2.40
CA TYR A 930 10.73 13.08 1.39
C TYR A 930 11.65 11.97 1.92
N GLY A 931 11.36 11.38 3.08
CA GLY A 931 12.09 10.23 3.63
C GLY A 931 13.20 10.56 4.63
N VAL A 932 13.51 11.82 4.92
CA VAL A 932 14.56 12.20 5.88
C VAL A 932 14.17 11.76 7.29
N CYS A 933 14.95 10.83 7.87
CA CYS A 933 14.68 10.21 9.17
C CYS A 933 13.27 9.63 9.31
N LYS A 934 12.61 9.28 8.19
CA LYS A 934 11.32 8.61 8.21
C LYS A 934 11.53 7.12 8.43
N LYS A 935 10.88 6.56 9.45
CA LYS A 935 10.78 5.11 9.65
C LYS A 935 9.99 4.48 8.49
N PRO A 936 10.36 3.28 8.01
CA PRO A 936 9.66 2.60 6.93
C PRO A 936 8.22 2.27 7.33
N THR A 937 7.29 2.56 6.43
CA THR A 937 5.92 2.05 6.47
C THR A 937 5.83 0.93 5.44
N ALA A 938 5.35 -0.26 5.79
CA ALA A 938 5.06 -1.31 4.82
C ALA A 938 6.25 -1.84 3.95
N THR A 939 7.50 -1.90 4.46
CA THR A 939 8.68 -2.17 3.60
C THR A 939 9.29 -3.59 3.69
N GLY A 940 8.97 -4.38 4.72
CA GLY A 940 9.41 -5.79 4.83
C GLY A 940 10.92 -5.99 4.63
N GLY A 941 11.31 -6.98 3.84
CA GLY A 941 12.68 -7.21 3.37
C GLY A 941 13.23 -6.18 2.40
N GLY A 942 12.35 -5.35 1.84
CA GLY A 942 12.71 -4.11 1.15
C GLY A 942 13.41 -3.07 2.04
N SER A 943 13.32 -3.19 3.37
CA SER A 943 14.09 -2.36 4.31
C SER A 943 15.60 -2.67 4.27
N CYS A 944 15.98 -3.86 3.80
CA CYS A 944 17.34 -4.36 3.91
C CYS A 944 17.89 -4.37 5.36
N GLY A 945 17.01 -4.50 6.35
CA GLY A 945 17.35 -4.42 7.78
C GLY A 945 17.73 -3.01 8.26
N ARG A 946 17.46 -1.97 7.46
CA ARG A 946 17.74 -0.56 7.79
C ARG A 946 16.49 0.09 8.39
N GLN A 947 16.68 1.05 9.29
CA GLN A 947 15.60 1.63 10.11
C GLN A 947 14.98 2.92 9.53
N HIS A 948 15.61 3.56 8.54
CA HIS A 948 15.14 4.84 8.01
C HIS A 948 15.27 4.92 6.49
N VAL A 949 14.32 5.60 5.85
CA VAL A 949 14.30 5.80 4.39
C VAL A 949 15.56 6.52 3.92
N ILE A 950 15.89 7.66 4.54
CA ILE A 950 17.13 8.42 4.37
C ILE A 950 17.71 8.75 5.75
N VAL A 951 18.97 8.40 5.96
CA VAL A 951 19.79 8.83 7.09
C VAL A 951 20.79 9.89 6.58
N PRO A 952 20.68 11.16 7.02
CA PRO A 952 21.61 12.21 6.61
C PRO A 952 23.07 11.82 6.82
N GLY A 953 23.90 12.02 5.80
CA GLY A 953 25.32 11.68 5.81
C GLY A 953 25.64 10.18 5.75
N SER A 954 24.67 9.27 5.62
CA SER A 954 24.91 7.82 5.61
C SER A 954 24.01 7.03 4.65
N ALA A 955 24.48 6.87 3.41
CA ALA A 955 23.82 6.03 2.41
C ALA A 955 23.74 4.55 2.85
N ASP A 956 24.78 4.04 3.53
CA ASP A 956 24.84 2.66 4.03
C ASP A 956 23.74 2.34 5.06
N LYS A 957 23.23 3.36 5.76
CA LYS A 957 22.12 3.23 6.72
C LYS A 957 20.75 3.60 6.11
N SER A 958 20.70 4.06 4.86
CA SER A 958 19.49 4.57 4.21
C SER A 958 18.80 3.50 3.35
N ILE A 959 17.53 3.18 3.59
CA ILE A 959 16.79 2.14 2.82
C ILE A 959 16.82 2.42 1.31
N ILE A 960 16.61 3.68 0.89
CA ILE A 960 16.50 4.04 -0.53
C ILE A 960 17.76 3.67 -1.34
N SER A 961 18.95 3.78 -0.73
CA SER A 961 20.22 3.41 -1.37
C SER A 961 20.29 1.90 -1.66
N CYS A 962 19.90 1.06 -0.68
CA CYS A 962 19.82 -0.38 -0.88
C CYS A 962 18.85 -0.76 -2.01
N ARG A 963 17.64 -0.17 -1.98
CA ARG A 963 16.58 -0.51 -2.91
C ARG A 963 16.91 -0.12 -4.36
N LEU A 964 17.54 1.04 -4.54
CA LEU A 964 17.96 1.48 -5.87
C LEU A 964 19.08 0.59 -6.43
N ALA A 965 19.99 0.14 -5.57
CA ALA A 965 21.12 -0.73 -5.93
C ALA A 965 20.76 -2.21 -6.10
N ALA A 966 19.63 -2.67 -5.56
CA ALA A 966 19.19 -4.05 -5.62
C ALA A 966 18.87 -4.52 -7.05
N GLN A 967 19.16 -5.79 -7.33
CA GLN A 967 18.93 -6.47 -8.60
C GLN A 967 18.50 -7.91 -8.34
N GLY A 968 17.53 -8.42 -9.10
CA GLY A 968 17.10 -9.83 -9.04
C GLY A 968 16.34 -10.21 -7.75
N ASP A 969 15.95 -9.22 -6.95
CA ASP A 969 15.22 -9.37 -5.70
C ASP A 969 13.97 -8.46 -5.78
N PRO A 970 12.80 -9.00 -6.14
CA PRO A 970 11.57 -8.22 -6.33
C PRO A 970 11.18 -7.40 -5.09
N GLU A 971 11.47 -7.89 -3.89
CA GLU A 971 11.09 -7.23 -2.64
C GLU A 971 11.94 -5.95 -2.41
N ARG A 972 13.22 -6.00 -2.80
CA ARG A 972 14.17 -4.89 -2.61
C ARG A 972 14.23 -3.93 -3.79
N MET A 973 14.13 -4.44 -5.02
CA MET A 973 14.38 -3.68 -6.24
C MET A 973 13.42 -2.50 -6.43
N MET A 974 13.97 -1.30 -6.62
CA MET A 974 13.22 -0.11 -7.02
C MET A 974 13.85 0.59 -8.23
N PRO A 975 13.05 1.01 -9.24
CA PRO A 975 11.63 0.69 -9.43
C PRO A 975 11.40 -0.82 -9.61
N PRO A 976 10.25 -1.37 -9.19
CA PRO A 976 9.98 -2.81 -9.22
C PRO A 976 9.67 -3.34 -10.63
N ILE A 977 9.39 -2.46 -11.59
CA ILE A 977 8.99 -2.80 -12.95
C ILE A 977 9.89 -2.07 -13.95
N ALA A 978 10.03 -2.65 -15.15
CA ALA A 978 10.76 -2.11 -16.31
C ALA A 978 12.29 -2.07 -16.17
N ARG A 979 12.88 -2.73 -15.16
CA ARG A 979 14.33 -2.97 -15.06
C ARG A 979 14.63 -4.38 -14.58
N SER A 980 15.76 -4.91 -15.03
CA SER A 980 16.37 -6.18 -14.60
C SER A 980 17.82 -6.01 -14.14
N VAL A 981 18.44 -4.84 -14.37
CA VAL A 981 19.80 -4.52 -13.93
C VAL A 981 19.85 -3.28 -13.06
N THR A 982 20.97 -3.10 -12.35
CA THR A 982 21.25 -1.87 -11.60
C THR A 982 21.59 -0.68 -12.49
N HIS A 983 21.06 0.49 -12.13
CA HIS A 983 21.45 1.76 -12.74
C HIS A 983 22.60 2.36 -11.93
N ASP A 984 23.81 1.94 -12.24
CA ASP A 984 25.00 2.21 -11.42
C ASP A 984 25.26 3.70 -11.23
N GLU A 985 25.10 4.50 -12.29
CA GLU A 985 25.33 5.94 -12.25
C GLU A 985 24.33 6.67 -11.37
N ALA A 986 23.06 6.26 -11.37
CA ALA A 986 22.05 6.85 -10.52
C ALA A 986 22.21 6.43 -9.06
N SER A 987 22.61 5.18 -8.81
CA SER A 987 22.93 4.69 -7.47
C SER A 987 24.11 5.47 -6.88
N ALA A 988 25.16 5.71 -7.67
CA ALA A 988 26.29 6.54 -7.26
C ALA A 988 25.89 8.01 -6.98
N LEU A 989 24.98 8.59 -7.78
CA LEU A 989 24.48 9.95 -7.53
C LEU A 989 23.63 10.03 -6.25
N LEU A 990 22.82 9.01 -5.97
CA LEU A 990 22.01 8.91 -4.75
C LEU A 990 22.91 8.85 -3.52
N ASP A 991 23.90 7.97 -3.53
CA ASP A 991 24.86 7.85 -2.43
C ASP A 991 25.65 9.15 -2.24
N GLN A 992 26.05 9.81 -3.33
CA GLN A 992 26.71 11.12 -3.27
C GLN A 992 25.79 12.18 -2.63
N TRP A 993 24.53 12.24 -3.04
CA TRP A 993 23.56 13.20 -2.49
C TRP A 993 23.35 12.97 -0.99
N ILE A 994 23.11 11.74 -0.56
CA ILE A 994 22.91 11.42 0.86
C ILE A 994 24.17 11.71 1.69
N ASN A 995 25.35 11.30 1.22
CA ASN A 995 26.58 11.40 2.00
C ASN A 995 27.18 12.82 2.06
N THR A 996 26.86 13.69 1.08
CA THR A 996 27.56 14.99 0.94
C THR A 996 26.64 16.20 0.91
N VAL A 997 25.32 16.02 0.74
CA VAL A 997 24.35 17.12 0.62
C VAL A 997 23.31 17.05 1.74
N VAL A 998 22.70 15.88 1.97
CA VAL A 998 21.69 15.72 3.03
C VAL A 998 22.39 15.63 4.39
N ASP A 999 22.23 16.67 5.21
CA ASP A 999 22.82 16.77 6.55
C ASP A 999 21.77 17.13 7.63
N SER A 1000 22.23 17.36 8.86
CA SER A 1000 21.36 17.68 10.00
C SER A 1000 20.69 19.05 9.92
N SER A 1001 21.01 19.90 8.92
CA SER A 1001 20.35 21.19 8.71
C SER A 1001 19.01 21.08 7.99
N TYR A 1002 18.74 19.94 7.34
CA TYR A 1002 17.44 19.65 6.76
C TYR A 1002 16.38 19.49 7.85
N SER A 1003 15.14 19.86 7.53
CA SER A 1003 14.01 19.62 8.43
C SER A 1003 13.89 18.12 8.72
N ASN A 1004 13.75 17.75 10.00
CA ASN A 1004 13.81 16.38 10.53
C ASN A 1004 15.19 15.68 10.46
N GLY A 1005 16.25 16.36 10.01
CA GLY A 1005 17.57 15.76 9.77
C GLY A 1005 18.32 15.28 11.02
N SER A 1006 17.89 15.69 12.21
CA SER A 1006 18.46 15.23 13.48
C SER A 1006 17.65 14.12 14.17
N ALA A 1007 16.48 13.75 13.63
CA ALA A 1007 15.53 12.82 14.27
C ALA A 1007 15.89 11.34 14.10
N CYS A 1008 16.98 11.03 13.39
CA CYS A 1008 17.46 9.66 13.16
C CYS A 1008 18.24 9.08 14.35
N ASN A 1009 18.57 9.90 15.35
CA ASN A 1009 19.51 9.56 16.43
C ASN A 1009 18.81 9.11 17.69
#